data_AF-A0A4S2N8G3-F1
#
_entry.id   AF-A0A4S2N8G3-F1
#
_cell.length_a   1.000
_cell.length_b   1.000
_cell.length_c   1.000
_cell.angle_alpha   90.00
_cell.angle_beta   90.00
_cell.angle_gamma   90.00
#
_symmetry.space_group_name_H-M   'P 1'
#
loop_
_entity.id
_entity.type
_entity.pdbx_description
1 polymer ?
#
loop_
_entity_poly.entity_id
_entity_poly.type
_entity_poly.pdbx_seq_one_letter_code
_entity_poly.pdbx_strand_id
1 'polypeptide(L)'
;MTVPLPHSAQPPKDDRNAKLVDDITRSDIGVTTLLTRLKQSVTSTNDCAAFFKKRATQEERNAQEIRKISRSTLESVRRPDSRQGSYAHQFEELARIHDRLAENGLQFAAALHQMHDDLIKLSSSMDHGRKQWKLFGLSSEKKVHDADAAVDKAKARLDALVEGAEGGRPGRLGFLAAAKSGLSRRDDDMTPTEAATEDYQNKQQTARALRQELLQSQRPQAVKALQDMISECDSGLAAHLQKYASLIEKMVLANGETISPLPGAVGAGKPMRDVIAAIDNKEDFQSFMLSYASKMPTPPPPPPQQHPPQAPPPQNPQQGQGQPPAPPSHQQKPPHSHSGPQQFDHAHNPYGQQPIQSPPNSPPYNMLPHGIPPTSHSRNASQFGGEHQRSFSGPGRPDQQYGPEPMGQPPYGGPPHHTFQPDHHRQVSQPLSTVSSMTARAPVEPQHTPPTPAKVAQSPPPDAPPPQELQSPKIPQQQQPEPTTASQELPGVEPRPRSHGFGSVVHQPAVLPSGPPQPPRHARQESAQPSFPDLPRLRPVFGVSLEYLLRRDESAVPIIVYSCIQAVELYGISNEGIYRVSGEKRHVERLKAIVDNDASKLDFTRPEDFFHDVNSVASILKQFFRELPEPLVTHALYTEFLNAARIPEDVVRRDTLHGLINQLPDPNYATLRILIIHLHRVQEHSDVNRMNAHNLAVSFGPTLFGDNSNDMKHAGWAVAAAETIILNCYSIFEA
;
A
#
# COMPACT_ATOMS: atom_id res chain seq x y z
N MET A 1 3.12 35.24 4.77
CA MET A 1 3.31 36.03 3.54
C MET A 1 3.20 35.09 2.36
N THR A 2 2.27 35.32 1.43
CA THR A 2 2.08 34.47 0.24
C THR A 2 2.92 34.98 -0.92
N VAL A 3 3.84 34.16 -1.43
CA VAL A 3 4.61 34.45 -2.64
C VAL A 3 3.86 33.81 -3.82
N PRO A 4 3.37 34.58 -4.81
CA PRO A 4 2.78 34.01 -6.02
C PRO A 4 3.88 33.40 -6.91
N LEU A 5 3.70 32.16 -7.33
CA LEU A 5 4.56 31.54 -8.34
C LEU A 5 4.33 32.20 -9.71
N PRO A 6 5.38 32.42 -10.52
CA PRO A 6 5.22 33.02 -11.83
C PRO A 6 4.57 32.04 -12.82
N HIS A 7 3.34 32.33 -13.25
CA HIS A 7 2.74 31.65 -14.39
C HIS A 7 3.56 31.93 -15.65
N SER A 8 4.18 30.90 -16.22
CA SER A 8 4.80 30.96 -17.54
C SER A 8 3.72 31.04 -18.62
N ALA A 9 3.53 32.23 -19.19
CA ALA A 9 2.57 32.46 -20.27
C ALA A 9 2.93 31.63 -21.50
N GLN A 10 2.18 30.56 -21.78
CA GLN A 10 2.24 29.87 -23.06
C GLN A 10 1.31 30.56 -24.09
N PRO A 11 1.69 30.61 -25.37
CA PRO A 11 0.83 31.12 -26.44
C PRO A 11 -0.37 30.18 -26.69
N PRO A 12 -1.49 30.69 -27.27
CA PRO A 12 -2.78 30.00 -27.28
C PRO A 12 -2.79 28.72 -28.13
N LYS A 13 -2.58 27.58 -27.48
CA LYS A 13 -2.78 26.24 -28.06
C LYS A 13 -4.17 25.67 -27.73
N ASP A 14 -4.86 26.28 -26.77
CA ASP A 14 -6.02 25.69 -26.11
C ASP A 14 -7.25 25.59 -27.02
N ASP A 15 -7.50 26.56 -27.90
CA ASP A 15 -8.67 26.56 -28.80
C ASP A 15 -8.70 25.37 -29.77
N ARG A 16 -7.54 24.94 -30.30
CA ARG A 16 -7.45 23.74 -31.15
C ARG A 16 -7.68 22.47 -30.33
N ASN A 17 -7.12 22.40 -29.13
CA ASN A 17 -7.26 21.24 -28.25
C ASN A 17 -8.68 21.10 -27.70
N ALA A 18 -9.33 22.22 -27.34
CA ALA A 18 -10.72 22.27 -26.88
C ALA A 18 -11.68 21.75 -27.96
N LYS A 19 -11.48 22.15 -29.23
CA LYS A 19 -12.26 21.62 -30.37
C LYS A 19 -12.06 20.12 -30.54
N LEU A 20 -10.83 19.62 -30.50
CA LEU A 20 -10.56 18.17 -30.56
C LEU A 20 -11.19 17.40 -29.38
N VAL A 21 -11.27 17.98 -28.18
CA VAL A 21 -11.95 17.37 -27.01
C VAL A 21 -13.48 17.38 -27.18
N ASP A 22 -14.05 18.43 -27.75
CA ASP A 22 -15.48 18.52 -28.09
C ASP A 22 -15.86 17.52 -29.19
N ASP A 23 -15.04 17.39 -30.23
CA ASP A 23 -15.18 16.37 -31.28
C ASP A 23 -15.12 14.94 -30.70
N ILE A 24 -14.12 14.65 -29.84
CA ILE A 24 -13.98 13.34 -29.18
C ILE A 24 -15.15 13.05 -28.25
N THR A 25 -15.64 14.02 -27.46
CA THR A 25 -16.77 13.76 -26.55
C THR A 25 -18.11 13.59 -27.29
N ARG A 26 -18.29 14.22 -28.47
CA ARG A 26 -19.45 14.01 -29.35
C ARG A 26 -19.39 12.72 -30.17
N SER A 27 -18.20 12.16 -30.40
CA SER A 27 -18.00 10.90 -31.12
C SER A 27 -18.59 9.68 -30.41
N ASP A 28 -18.64 8.55 -31.12
CA ASP A 28 -19.01 7.23 -30.61
C ASP A 28 -18.08 6.72 -29.49
N ILE A 29 -16.79 7.04 -29.54
CA ILE A 29 -15.85 6.71 -28.46
C ILE A 29 -15.97 7.61 -27.22
N GLY A 30 -16.71 8.74 -27.30
CA GLY A 30 -16.75 9.76 -26.23
C GLY A 30 -17.18 9.23 -24.86
N VAL A 31 -18.30 8.48 -24.81
CA VAL A 31 -18.83 7.87 -23.58
C VAL A 31 -17.84 6.87 -22.99
N THR A 32 -17.23 6.02 -23.83
CA THR A 32 -16.27 4.99 -23.39
C THR A 32 -14.97 5.61 -22.87
N THR A 33 -14.49 6.68 -23.51
CA THR A 33 -13.32 7.46 -23.08
C THR A 33 -13.56 8.09 -21.70
N LEU A 34 -14.71 8.76 -21.51
CA LEU A 34 -15.05 9.39 -20.23
C LEU A 34 -15.27 8.36 -19.10
N LEU A 35 -15.91 7.23 -19.38
CA LEU A 35 -16.03 6.11 -18.43
C LEU A 35 -14.68 5.53 -17.99
N THR A 36 -13.66 5.62 -18.86
CA THR A 36 -12.29 5.20 -18.57
C THR A 36 -11.55 6.26 -17.73
N ARG A 37 -11.67 7.54 -18.09
CA ARG A 37 -11.13 8.66 -17.29
C ARG A 37 -11.71 8.69 -15.87
N LEU A 38 -13.02 8.49 -15.72
CA LEU A 38 -13.68 8.43 -14.40
C LEU A 38 -13.23 7.21 -13.58
N LYS A 39 -12.99 6.05 -14.22
CA LYS A 39 -12.37 4.89 -13.54
C LYS A 39 -10.99 5.26 -12.97
N GLN A 40 -10.17 5.99 -13.73
CA GLN A 40 -8.85 6.44 -13.28
C GLN A 40 -8.97 7.40 -12.07
N SER A 41 -9.86 8.40 -12.11
CA SER A 41 -10.09 9.30 -10.96
C SER A 41 -10.54 8.55 -9.70
N VAL A 42 -11.45 7.58 -9.85
CA VAL A 42 -11.89 6.71 -8.74
C VAL A 42 -10.71 5.89 -8.19
N THR A 43 -9.84 5.33 -9.03
CA THR A 43 -8.62 4.63 -8.60
C THR A 43 -7.70 5.55 -7.81
N SER A 44 -7.28 6.69 -8.37
CA SER A 44 -6.38 7.64 -7.70
C SER A 44 -6.97 8.19 -6.38
N THR A 45 -8.29 8.33 -6.29
CA THR A 45 -9.00 8.72 -5.06
C THR A 45 -8.85 7.64 -3.97
N ASN A 46 -9.02 6.36 -4.34
CA ASN A 46 -8.83 5.23 -3.42
C ASN A 46 -7.35 5.07 -3.00
N ASP A 47 -6.40 5.27 -3.90
CA ASP A 47 -4.96 5.19 -3.61
C ASP A 47 -4.55 6.28 -2.60
N CYS A 48 -5.03 7.52 -2.80
CA CYS A 48 -4.84 8.63 -1.86
C CYS A 48 -5.50 8.35 -0.50
N ALA A 49 -6.72 7.80 -0.48
CA ALA A 49 -7.39 7.40 0.74
C ALA A 49 -6.60 6.30 1.50
N ALA A 50 -6.05 5.31 0.78
CA ALA A 50 -5.22 4.26 1.37
C ALA A 50 -3.90 4.81 1.94
N PHE A 51 -3.29 5.77 1.25
CA PHE A 51 -2.12 6.51 1.75
C PHE A 51 -2.43 7.26 3.05
N PHE A 52 -3.53 8.03 3.12
CA PHE A 52 -3.91 8.72 4.35
C PHE A 52 -4.15 7.75 5.51
N LYS A 53 -4.82 6.61 5.29
CA LYS A 53 -5.01 5.58 6.31
C LYS A 53 -3.67 5.05 6.85
N LYS A 54 -2.74 4.68 5.96
CA LYS A 54 -1.40 4.20 6.34
C LYS A 54 -0.63 5.26 7.12
N ARG A 55 -0.65 6.52 6.68
CA ARG A 55 0.04 7.64 7.34
C ARG A 55 -0.57 7.95 8.71
N ALA A 56 -1.90 7.91 8.84
CA ALA A 56 -2.63 8.13 10.08
C ALA A 56 -2.26 7.11 11.16
N THR A 57 -2.41 5.81 10.85
CA THR A 57 -2.08 4.72 11.77
C THR A 57 -0.60 4.72 12.18
N GLN A 58 0.31 5.17 11.32
CA GLN A 58 1.73 5.30 11.69
C GLN A 58 1.98 6.46 12.66
N GLU A 59 1.32 7.62 12.48
CA GLU A 59 1.47 8.75 13.42
C GLU A 59 0.75 8.49 14.75
N GLU A 60 -0.38 7.79 14.72
CA GLU A 60 -1.07 7.33 15.93
C GLU A 60 -0.15 6.43 16.78
N ARG A 61 0.48 5.42 16.18
CA ARG A 61 1.45 4.55 16.88
C ARG A 61 2.61 5.35 17.48
N ASN A 62 3.19 6.28 16.71
CA ASN A 62 4.27 7.16 17.16
C ASN A 62 3.86 7.94 18.42
N ALA A 63 2.71 8.61 18.37
CA ALA A 63 2.20 9.39 19.49
C ALA A 63 1.82 8.52 20.72
N GLN A 64 1.26 7.32 20.51
CA GLN A 64 0.94 6.38 21.59
C GLN A 64 2.21 5.89 22.31
N GLU A 65 3.28 5.58 21.58
CA GLU A 65 4.57 5.19 22.18
C GLU A 65 5.27 6.37 22.89
N ILE A 66 5.20 7.61 22.35
CA ILE A 66 5.70 8.81 23.06
C ILE A 66 4.99 8.99 24.41
N ARG A 67 3.66 8.81 24.48
CA ARG A 67 2.90 8.82 25.75
C ARG A 67 3.26 7.70 26.70
N LYS A 68 3.63 6.53 26.18
CA LYS A 68 4.03 5.36 26.97
C LYS A 68 5.42 5.55 27.58
N ILE A 69 6.36 6.10 26.83
CA ILE A 69 7.68 6.52 27.32
C ILE A 69 7.51 7.61 28.39
N SER A 70 6.77 8.68 28.09
CA SER A 70 6.55 9.81 29.02
C SER A 70 5.99 9.36 30.37
N ARG A 71 4.96 8.51 30.38
CA ARG A 71 4.37 7.95 31.62
C ARG A 71 5.32 7.02 32.37
N SER A 72 5.98 6.09 31.67
CA SER A 72 6.95 5.16 32.29
C SER A 72 8.15 5.88 32.94
N THR A 73 8.62 6.97 32.32
CA THR A 73 9.69 7.78 32.90
C THR A 73 9.21 8.67 34.04
N LEU A 74 7.99 9.23 33.99
CA LEU A 74 7.34 9.90 35.13
C LEU A 74 7.21 8.98 36.35
N GLU A 75 6.73 7.74 36.16
CA GLU A 75 6.64 6.72 37.20
C GLU A 75 8.01 6.34 37.78
N SER A 76 9.07 6.43 36.98
CA SER A 76 10.44 6.15 37.41
C SER A 76 11.02 7.30 38.24
N VAL A 77 10.88 8.56 37.78
CA VAL A 77 11.35 9.76 38.49
C VAL A 77 10.65 9.95 39.84
N ARG A 78 9.37 9.56 39.93
CA ARG A 78 8.57 9.63 41.17
C ARG A 78 8.91 8.59 42.24
N ARG A 79 9.85 7.67 41.99
CA ARG A 79 10.30 6.69 43.00
C ARG A 79 11.14 7.40 44.07
N PRO A 80 10.97 7.08 45.38
CA PRO A 80 11.72 7.74 46.44
C PRO A 80 13.24 7.53 46.36
N ASP A 81 13.68 6.43 45.73
CA ASP A 81 15.10 6.12 45.48
C ASP A 81 15.70 6.90 44.30
N SER A 82 14.87 7.56 43.48
CA SER A 82 15.32 8.43 42.39
C SER A 82 15.61 9.84 42.89
N ARG A 83 16.45 10.57 42.15
CA ARG A 83 16.83 11.95 42.49
C ARG A 83 15.59 12.86 42.58
N GLN A 84 15.36 13.40 43.77
CA GLN A 84 14.29 14.35 44.06
C GLN A 84 14.74 15.81 43.88
N GLY A 85 13.84 16.76 44.15
CA GLY A 85 14.11 18.20 44.09
C GLY A 85 13.83 18.82 42.71
N SER A 86 14.61 19.84 42.35
CA SER A 86 14.50 20.55 41.08
C SER A 86 14.64 19.61 39.88
N TYR A 87 15.53 18.61 39.93
CA TYR A 87 15.67 17.60 38.88
C TYR A 87 14.35 16.87 38.59
N ALA A 88 13.68 16.37 39.62
CA ALA A 88 12.41 15.66 39.46
C ALA A 88 11.34 16.58 38.86
N HIS A 89 11.25 17.82 39.36
CA HIS A 89 10.31 18.81 38.85
C HIS A 89 10.53 19.14 37.37
N GLN A 90 11.76 19.46 36.94
CA GLN A 90 12.01 19.80 35.53
C GLN A 90 11.84 18.58 34.61
N PHE A 91 12.09 17.37 35.11
CA PHE A 91 11.78 16.15 34.35
C PHE A 91 10.26 15.94 34.19
N GLU A 92 9.44 16.28 35.20
CA GLU A 92 7.99 16.26 35.02
C GLU A 92 7.53 17.24 33.93
N GLU A 93 8.05 18.47 33.92
CA GLU A 93 7.72 19.44 32.88
C GLU A 93 8.14 18.96 31.49
N LEU A 94 9.34 18.35 31.36
CA LEU A 94 9.81 17.73 30.12
C LEU A 94 8.83 16.65 29.62
N ALA A 95 8.36 15.76 30.50
CA ALA A 95 7.38 14.73 30.15
C ALA A 95 6.03 15.33 29.72
N ARG A 96 5.56 16.40 30.37
CA ARG A 96 4.34 17.12 29.97
C ARG A 96 4.47 17.78 28.58
N ILE A 97 5.66 18.23 28.20
CA ILE A 97 5.95 18.71 26.84
C ILE A 97 5.85 17.56 25.82
N HIS A 98 6.38 16.37 26.14
CA HIS A 98 6.24 15.18 25.29
C HIS A 98 4.78 14.67 25.17
N ASP A 99 3.99 14.69 26.24
CA ASP A 99 2.57 14.33 26.19
C ASP A 99 1.73 15.30 25.32
N ARG A 100 2.14 16.57 25.24
CA ARG A 100 1.59 17.57 24.30
C ARG A 100 2.02 17.32 22.85
N LEU A 101 3.28 16.97 22.59
CA LEU A 101 3.73 16.58 21.24
C LEU A 101 2.96 15.35 20.72
N ALA A 102 2.67 14.38 21.59
CA ALA A 102 1.82 13.25 21.25
C ALA A 102 0.35 13.64 21.03
N GLU A 103 -0.20 14.60 21.77
CA GLU A 103 -1.55 15.13 21.51
C GLU A 103 -1.65 15.74 20.10
N ASN A 104 -0.66 16.54 19.69
CA ASN A 104 -0.59 17.12 18.34
C ASN A 104 -0.56 16.02 17.26
N GLY A 105 0.23 14.96 17.47
CA GLY A 105 0.31 13.80 16.57
C GLY A 105 -1.00 13.02 16.45
N LEU A 106 -1.72 12.82 17.56
CA LEU A 106 -3.03 12.17 17.56
C LEU A 106 -4.11 13.01 16.86
N GLN A 107 -4.10 14.34 17.05
CA GLN A 107 -5.01 15.24 16.34
C GLN A 107 -4.77 15.24 14.83
N PHE A 108 -3.49 15.16 14.39
CA PHE A 108 -3.14 14.97 12.99
C PHE A 108 -3.61 13.60 12.46
N ALA A 109 -3.35 12.51 13.19
CA ALA A 109 -3.79 11.17 12.82
C ALA A 109 -5.33 11.06 12.69
N ALA A 110 -6.08 11.62 13.64
CA ALA A 110 -7.55 11.67 13.59
C ALA A 110 -8.07 12.45 12.37
N ALA A 111 -7.43 13.59 12.05
CA ALA A 111 -7.78 14.38 10.86
C ALA A 111 -7.51 13.60 9.55
N LEU A 112 -6.43 12.81 9.49
CA LEU A 112 -6.15 11.93 8.35
C LEU A 112 -7.12 10.75 8.25
N HIS A 113 -7.56 10.16 9.37
CA HIS A 113 -8.59 9.12 9.36
C HIS A 113 -9.93 9.64 8.83
N GLN A 114 -10.37 10.83 9.26
CA GLN A 114 -11.55 11.48 8.70
C GLN A 114 -11.41 11.71 7.18
N MET A 115 -10.24 12.15 6.72
CA MET A 115 -9.95 12.35 5.29
C MET A 115 -9.89 11.05 4.48
N HIS A 116 -9.48 9.93 5.08
CA HIS A 116 -9.62 8.61 4.46
C HIS A 116 -11.09 8.28 4.24
N ASP A 117 -11.92 8.38 5.28
CA ASP A 117 -13.33 8.01 5.21
C ASP A 117 -14.10 8.90 4.22
N ASP A 118 -13.80 10.20 4.15
CA ASP A 118 -14.44 11.13 3.22
C ASP A 118 -14.05 10.87 1.76
N LEU A 119 -12.78 10.51 1.48
CA LEU A 119 -12.37 10.08 0.13
C LEU A 119 -12.98 8.72 -0.26
N ILE A 120 -13.17 7.78 0.67
CA ILE A 120 -13.84 6.50 0.40
C ILE A 120 -15.34 6.70 0.10
N LYS A 121 -16.01 7.65 0.75
CA LYS A 121 -17.40 8.04 0.41
C LYS A 121 -17.47 8.62 -1.00
N LEU A 122 -16.56 9.54 -1.34
CA LEU A 122 -16.47 10.13 -2.67
C LEU A 122 -16.23 9.07 -3.76
N SER A 123 -15.20 8.22 -3.62
CA SER A 123 -14.88 7.19 -4.61
C SER A 123 -16.01 6.18 -4.81
N SER A 124 -16.72 5.82 -3.72
CA SER A 124 -17.87 4.91 -3.76
C SER A 124 -19.07 5.51 -4.49
N SER A 125 -19.37 6.80 -4.26
CA SER A 125 -20.41 7.53 -4.98
C SER A 125 -20.09 7.58 -6.48
N MET A 126 -18.86 7.97 -6.83
CA MET A 126 -18.40 8.11 -8.21
C MET A 126 -18.39 6.76 -8.95
N ASP A 127 -18.00 5.65 -8.32
CA ASP A 127 -18.06 4.34 -8.96
C ASP A 127 -19.50 3.81 -9.12
N HIS A 128 -20.44 4.21 -8.26
CA HIS A 128 -21.87 3.92 -8.45
C HIS A 128 -22.42 4.70 -9.65
N GLY A 129 -22.21 6.01 -9.71
CA GLY A 129 -22.61 6.85 -10.85
C GLY A 129 -22.00 6.37 -12.17
N ARG A 130 -20.71 6.01 -12.16
CA ARG A 130 -20.01 5.42 -13.31
C ARG A 130 -20.67 4.12 -13.80
N LYS A 131 -21.17 3.25 -12.92
CA LYS A 131 -21.91 2.02 -13.30
C LYS A 131 -23.26 2.34 -13.92
N GLN A 132 -24.01 3.27 -13.34
CA GLN A 132 -25.30 3.74 -13.87
C GLN A 132 -25.13 4.32 -15.29
N TRP A 133 -24.21 5.27 -15.48
CA TRP A 133 -23.98 5.90 -16.77
C TRP A 133 -23.32 4.97 -17.79
N LYS A 134 -22.53 3.97 -17.35
CA LYS A 134 -22.09 2.86 -18.23
C LYS A 134 -23.28 2.08 -18.78
N LEU A 135 -24.23 1.69 -17.93
CA LEU A 135 -25.40 0.91 -18.36
C LEU A 135 -26.29 1.72 -19.30
N PHE A 136 -26.56 2.99 -18.96
CA PHE A 136 -27.37 3.88 -19.81
C PHE A 136 -26.69 4.13 -21.17
N GLY A 137 -25.47 4.68 -21.17
CA GLY A 137 -24.79 5.10 -22.38
C GLY A 137 -24.49 3.95 -23.34
N LEU A 138 -23.93 2.83 -22.86
CA LEU A 138 -23.59 1.71 -23.74
C LEU A 138 -24.83 0.93 -24.22
N SER A 139 -25.94 0.94 -23.48
CA SER A 139 -27.23 0.40 -23.96
C SER A 139 -27.82 1.27 -25.07
N SER A 140 -27.73 2.59 -24.92
CA SER A 140 -28.13 3.57 -25.94
C SER A 140 -27.35 3.44 -27.24
N GLU A 141 -26.01 3.40 -27.18
CA GLU A 141 -25.15 3.16 -28.36
C GLU A 141 -25.48 1.79 -29.01
N LYS A 142 -25.66 0.73 -28.21
CA LYS A 142 -25.96 -0.61 -28.73
C LYS A 142 -27.28 -0.68 -29.49
N LYS A 143 -28.33 0.02 -29.04
CA LYS A 143 -29.63 0.05 -29.76
C LYS A 143 -29.49 0.55 -31.20
N VAL A 144 -28.64 1.56 -31.42
CA VAL A 144 -28.38 2.09 -32.78
C VAL A 144 -27.56 1.10 -33.59
N HIS A 145 -26.53 0.49 -33.00
CA HIS A 145 -25.71 -0.52 -33.67
C HIS A 145 -26.51 -1.78 -34.08
N ASP A 146 -27.37 -2.29 -33.18
CA ASP A 146 -28.27 -3.42 -33.47
C ASP A 146 -29.28 -3.07 -34.59
N ALA A 147 -29.71 -1.79 -34.67
CA ALA A 147 -30.61 -1.31 -35.71
C ALA A 147 -29.92 -1.12 -37.07
N ASP A 148 -28.69 -0.58 -37.11
CA ASP A 148 -27.89 -0.49 -38.33
C ASP A 148 -27.60 -1.88 -38.91
N ALA A 149 -27.20 -2.84 -38.07
CA ALA A 149 -27.00 -4.23 -38.47
C ALA A 149 -28.30 -4.89 -39.02
N ALA A 150 -29.48 -4.44 -38.57
CA ALA A 150 -30.75 -4.86 -39.14
C ALA A 150 -31.03 -4.24 -40.51
N VAL A 151 -30.60 -2.99 -40.74
CA VAL A 151 -30.65 -2.32 -42.06
C VAL A 151 -29.75 -3.02 -43.06
N ASP A 152 -28.48 -3.30 -42.72
CA ASP A 152 -27.54 -4.01 -43.59
C ASP A 152 -28.06 -5.40 -43.97
N LYS A 153 -28.64 -6.11 -43.00
CA LYS A 153 -29.28 -7.42 -43.22
C LYS A 153 -30.55 -7.35 -44.08
N ALA A 154 -31.28 -6.23 -44.09
CA ALA A 154 -32.40 -6.02 -44.99
C ALA A 154 -31.90 -5.68 -46.40
N LYS A 155 -30.90 -4.80 -46.50
CA LYS A 155 -30.27 -4.43 -47.77
C LYS A 155 -29.70 -5.65 -48.49
N ALA A 156 -28.91 -6.49 -47.81
CA ALA A 156 -28.35 -7.71 -48.40
C ALA A 156 -29.39 -8.73 -48.88
N ARG A 157 -30.64 -8.67 -48.38
CA ARG A 157 -31.76 -9.47 -48.91
C ARG A 157 -32.36 -8.85 -50.16
N LEU A 158 -32.50 -7.52 -50.20
CA LEU A 158 -32.97 -6.79 -51.37
C LEU A 158 -31.97 -6.94 -52.53
N ASP A 159 -30.68 -6.70 -52.27
CA ASP A 159 -29.59 -6.84 -53.24
C ASP A 159 -29.61 -8.26 -53.85
N ALA A 160 -29.71 -9.32 -53.03
CA ALA A 160 -29.78 -10.71 -53.49
C ALA A 160 -31.06 -11.09 -54.27
N LEU A 161 -32.19 -10.40 -54.03
CA LEU A 161 -33.42 -10.58 -54.80
C LEU A 161 -33.34 -9.87 -56.16
N VAL A 162 -32.68 -8.71 -56.22
CA VAL A 162 -32.42 -7.97 -57.48
C VAL A 162 -31.44 -8.74 -58.36
N GLU A 163 -30.30 -9.18 -57.83
CA GLU A 163 -29.35 -10.05 -58.57
C GLU A 163 -30.02 -11.34 -59.06
N GLY A 164 -30.91 -11.92 -58.25
CA GLY A 164 -31.69 -13.11 -58.60
C GLY A 164 -32.75 -12.88 -59.70
N ALA A 165 -33.17 -11.64 -59.93
CA ALA A 165 -34.09 -11.26 -61.01
C ALA A 165 -33.37 -10.91 -62.31
N GLU A 166 -32.22 -10.22 -62.23
CA GLU A 166 -31.40 -9.88 -63.40
C GLU A 166 -30.58 -11.08 -63.94
N GLY A 167 -30.21 -12.02 -63.06
CA GLY A 167 -29.43 -13.23 -63.36
C GLY A 167 -30.19 -14.30 -64.16
N GLY A 168 -30.77 -13.92 -65.30
CA GLY A 168 -31.75 -14.68 -66.10
C GLY A 168 -31.39 -16.12 -66.49
N ARG A 169 -31.55 -17.05 -65.54
CA ARG A 169 -31.54 -18.50 -65.77
C ARG A 169 -32.69 -19.15 -64.98
N PRO A 170 -33.63 -19.87 -65.63
CA PRO A 170 -34.68 -20.61 -64.93
C PRO A 170 -34.08 -21.82 -64.21
N GLY A 171 -33.62 -21.60 -62.98
CA GLY A 171 -33.24 -22.67 -62.06
C GLY A 171 -34.42 -23.61 -61.80
N ARG A 172 -34.12 -24.86 -61.44
CA ARG A 172 -35.06 -26.00 -61.32
C ARG A 172 -36.18 -25.83 -60.26
N LEU A 173 -36.30 -24.66 -59.63
CA LEU A 173 -37.39 -24.29 -58.73
C LEU A 173 -38.63 -23.72 -59.45
N GLY A 174 -38.48 -23.15 -60.65
CA GLY A 174 -39.59 -22.54 -61.39
C GLY A 174 -40.73 -23.51 -61.73
N PHE A 175 -40.41 -24.80 -61.93
CA PHE A 175 -41.37 -25.85 -62.23
C PHE A 175 -42.24 -26.29 -61.03
N LEU A 176 -41.90 -25.91 -59.80
CA LEU A 176 -42.66 -26.29 -58.59
C LEU A 176 -43.59 -25.18 -58.09
N ALA A 177 -43.29 -23.91 -58.38
CA ALA A 177 -44.19 -22.79 -58.05
C ALA A 177 -45.47 -22.82 -58.90
N ALA A 178 -45.33 -23.05 -60.21
CA ALA A 178 -46.46 -23.11 -61.15
C ALA A 178 -47.44 -24.27 -60.88
N ALA A 179 -47.05 -25.27 -60.09
CA ALA A 179 -47.87 -26.44 -59.77
C ALA A 179 -48.86 -26.24 -58.61
N LYS A 180 -48.89 -25.06 -57.97
CA LYS A 180 -49.81 -24.75 -56.85
C LYS A 180 -50.66 -23.50 -57.00
N SER A 181 -50.42 -22.64 -58.00
CA SER A 181 -51.20 -21.42 -58.25
C SER A 181 -52.53 -21.71 -58.98
N GLY A 182 -53.34 -22.61 -58.40
CA GLY A 182 -54.68 -22.93 -58.86
C GLY A 182 -55.74 -22.06 -58.17
N LEU A 183 -56.36 -21.15 -58.93
CA LEU A 183 -57.46 -20.26 -58.56
C LEU A 183 -57.17 -19.22 -57.45
N SER A 184 -57.37 -17.94 -57.84
CA SER A 184 -57.40 -16.71 -57.02
C SER A 184 -56.11 -15.90 -56.98
N ARG A 185 -55.80 -15.23 -58.11
CA ARG A 185 -55.21 -13.88 -58.02
C ARG A 185 -56.19 -12.99 -57.26
N ARG A 186 -55.79 -12.48 -56.10
CA ARG A 186 -56.20 -11.15 -55.66
C ARG A 186 -55.17 -10.18 -56.21
N ASP A 187 -55.60 -8.99 -56.62
CA ASP A 187 -54.74 -7.98 -57.22
C ASP A 187 -53.99 -7.13 -56.17
N ASP A 188 -53.73 -7.73 -54.99
CA ASP A 188 -53.10 -7.14 -53.80
C ASP A 188 -51.77 -7.83 -53.39
N ASP A 189 -51.31 -8.83 -54.15
CA ASP A 189 -50.19 -9.71 -53.76
C ASP A 189 -48.82 -9.08 -54.13
N MET A 190 -48.30 -8.23 -53.22
CA MET A 190 -47.00 -7.53 -53.32
C MET A 190 -45.86 -8.44 -53.76
N THR A 191 -45.02 -8.00 -54.71
CA THR A 191 -43.89 -8.83 -55.15
C THR A 191 -42.85 -8.99 -54.04
N PRO A 192 -42.06 -10.10 -54.04
CA PRO A 192 -41.00 -10.30 -53.04
C PRO A 192 -39.96 -9.16 -53.00
N THR A 193 -39.73 -8.49 -54.13
CA THR A 193 -38.80 -7.36 -54.24
C THR A 193 -39.39 -6.08 -53.63
N GLU A 194 -40.68 -5.81 -53.84
CA GLU A 194 -41.37 -4.68 -53.19
C GLU A 194 -41.43 -4.89 -51.67
N ALA A 195 -41.80 -6.09 -51.20
CA ALA A 195 -41.81 -6.42 -49.78
C ALA A 195 -40.41 -6.32 -49.12
N ALA A 196 -39.35 -6.71 -49.83
CA ALA A 196 -37.97 -6.53 -49.34
C ALA A 196 -37.52 -5.05 -49.36
N THR A 197 -38.02 -4.26 -50.32
CA THR A 197 -37.80 -2.81 -50.38
C THR A 197 -38.48 -2.11 -49.20
N GLU A 198 -39.71 -2.50 -48.87
CA GLU A 198 -40.45 -1.97 -47.72
C GLU A 198 -39.78 -2.35 -46.38
N ASP A 199 -39.36 -3.61 -46.21
CA ASP A 199 -38.59 -4.07 -45.03
C ASP A 199 -37.30 -3.24 -44.84
N TYR A 200 -36.58 -2.95 -45.92
CA TYR A 200 -35.39 -2.10 -45.90
C TYR A 200 -35.72 -0.63 -45.57
N GLN A 201 -36.75 -0.04 -46.18
CA GLN A 201 -37.16 1.35 -45.90
C GLN A 201 -37.62 1.53 -44.45
N ASN A 202 -38.49 0.63 -43.95
CA ASN A 202 -38.98 0.65 -42.56
C ASN A 202 -37.83 0.55 -41.55
N LYS A 203 -36.85 -0.34 -41.80
CA LYS A 203 -35.65 -0.46 -40.94
C LYS A 203 -34.74 0.76 -41.05
N GLN A 204 -34.54 1.31 -42.24
CA GLN A 204 -33.74 2.51 -42.45
C GLN A 204 -34.35 3.72 -41.73
N GLN A 205 -35.67 3.88 -41.75
CA GLN A 205 -36.37 4.91 -40.98
C GLN A 205 -36.22 4.68 -39.47
N THR A 206 -36.34 3.44 -39.00
CA THR A 206 -36.15 3.07 -37.58
C THR A 206 -34.73 3.38 -37.10
N ALA A 207 -33.70 2.97 -37.85
CA ALA A 207 -32.30 3.23 -37.50
C ALA A 207 -31.95 4.73 -37.55
N ARG A 208 -32.51 5.49 -38.49
CA ARG A 208 -32.38 6.96 -38.54
C ARG A 208 -33.00 7.62 -37.31
N ALA A 209 -34.20 7.22 -36.90
CA ALA A 209 -34.88 7.76 -35.72
C ALA A 209 -34.08 7.49 -34.43
N LEU A 210 -33.63 6.25 -34.23
CA LEU A 210 -32.81 5.87 -33.07
C LEU A 210 -31.46 6.60 -33.05
N ARG A 211 -30.79 6.73 -34.20
CA ARG A 211 -29.54 7.52 -34.33
C ARG A 211 -29.78 9.00 -34.01
N GLN A 212 -30.91 9.57 -34.43
CA GLN A 212 -31.25 10.95 -34.11
C GLN A 212 -31.47 11.13 -32.60
N GLU A 213 -32.24 10.25 -31.96
CA GLU A 213 -32.48 10.30 -30.50
C GLU A 213 -31.18 10.18 -29.69
N LEU A 214 -30.30 9.26 -30.10
CA LEU A 214 -28.98 9.07 -29.50
C LEU A 214 -28.14 10.35 -29.56
N LEU A 215 -28.01 10.96 -30.75
CA LEU A 215 -27.15 12.12 -30.97
C LEU A 215 -27.72 13.42 -30.39
N GLN A 216 -29.05 13.59 -30.39
CA GLN A 216 -29.68 14.84 -29.92
C GLN A 216 -29.93 14.86 -28.40
N SER A 217 -30.04 13.70 -27.74
CA SER A 217 -30.41 13.61 -26.32
C SER A 217 -29.49 12.69 -25.52
N GLN A 218 -29.47 11.39 -25.84
CA GLN A 218 -28.93 10.37 -24.92
C GLN A 218 -27.40 10.49 -24.76
N ARG A 219 -26.64 10.70 -25.85
CA ARG A 219 -25.18 10.87 -25.80
C ARG A 219 -24.78 12.20 -25.12
N PRO A 220 -25.31 13.38 -25.49
CA PRO A 220 -25.02 14.63 -24.78
C PRO A 220 -25.31 14.57 -23.27
N GLN A 221 -26.42 13.94 -22.87
CA GLN A 221 -26.79 13.75 -21.48
C GLN A 221 -25.76 12.90 -20.72
N ALA A 222 -25.37 11.75 -21.27
CA ALA A 222 -24.38 10.86 -20.65
C ALA A 222 -22.98 11.48 -20.61
N VAL A 223 -22.56 12.16 -21.69
CA VAL A 223 -21.28 12.88 -21.78
C VAL A 223 -21.17 13.94 -20.69
N LYS A 224 -22.19 14.81 -20.56
CA LYS A 224 -22.19 15.86 -19.54
C LYS A 224 -22.13 15.28 -18.13
N ALA A 225 -23.00 14.31 -17.81
CA ALA A 225 -23.02 13.71 -16.48
C ALA A 225 -21.69 13.02 -16.11
N LEU A 226 -21.00 12.42 -17.09
CA LEU A 226 -19.67 11.86 -16.90
C LEU A 226 -18.60 12.94 -16.68
N GLN A 227 -18.64 14.05 -17.42
CA GLN A 227 -17.75 15.20 -17.22
C GLN A 227 -17.94 15.85 -15.85
N ASP A 228 -19.18 16.07 -15.43
CA ASP A 228 -19.54 16.64 -14.13
C ASP A 228 -18.98 15.75 -12.99
N MET A 229 -19.18 14.42 -13.04
CA MET A 229 -18.61 13.47 -12.06
C MET A 229 -17.07 13.41 -12.07
N ILE A 230 -16.42 13.50 -13.24
CA ILE A 230 -14.94 13.54 -13.31
C ILE A 230 -14.44 14.81 -12.61
N SER A 231 -15.06 15.96 -12.89
CA SER A 231 -14.73 17.25 -12.28
C SER A 231 -14.93 17.24 -10.76
N GLU A 232 -16.03 16.67 -10.27
CA GLU A 232 -16.30 16.49 -8.83
C GLU A 232 -15.25 15.59 -8.17
N CYS A 233 -14.94 14.44 -8.77
CA CYS A 233 -13.97 13.48 -8.24
C CYS A 233 -12.54 14.05 -8.20
N ASP A 234 -12.07 14.65 -9.29
CA ASP A 234 -10.74 15.25 -9.40
C ASP A 234 -10.59 16.46 -8.45
N SER A 235 -11.61 17.33 -8.37
CA SER A 235 -11.61 18.50 -7.49
C SER A 235 -11.68 18.11 -6.01
N GLY A 236 -12.48 17.11 -5.67
CA GLY A 236 -12.58 16.56 -4.31
C GLY A 236 -11.27 15.95 -3.84
N LEU A 237 -10.57 15.21 -4.71
CA LEU A 237 -9.23 14.70 -4.45
C LEU A 237 -8.20 15.82 -4.26
N ALA A 238 -8.18 16.82 -5.17
CA ALA A 238 -7.27 17.95 -5.08
C ALA A 238 -7.45 18.77 -3.79
N ALA A 239 -8.69 19.02 -3.36
CA ALA A 239 -8.99 19.71 -2.11
C ALA A 239 -8.48 18.94 -0.87
N HIS A 240 -8.56 17.60 -0.89
CA HIS A 240 -8.01 16.76 0.18
C HIS A 240 -6.48 16.75 0.20
N LEU A 241 -5.81 16.79 -0.96
CA LEU A 241 -4.36 16.92 -1.04
C LEU A 241 -3.86 18.28 -0.54
N GLN A 242 -4.59 19.37 -0.82
CA GLN A 242 -4.32 20.70 -0.24
C GLN A 242 -4.50 20.71 1.28
N LYS A 243 -5.62 20.15 1.78
CA LYS A 243 -5.90 19.99 3.21
C LYS A 243 -4.82 19.17 3.92
N TYR A 244 -4.27 18.14 3.26
CA TYR A 244 -3.16 17.32 3.78
C TYR A 244 -1.89 18.15 4.00
N ALA A 245 -1.51 18.98 3.03
CA ALA A 245 -0.34 19.87 3.17
C ALA A 245 -0.50 20.84 4.36
N SER A 246 -1.64 21.52 4.46
CA SER A 246 -1.90 22.45 5.58
C SER A 246 -2.00 21.74 6.95
N LEU A 247 -2.40 20.47 6.99
CA LEU A 247 -2.35 19.68 8.23
C LEU A 247 -0.91 19.34 8.66
N ILE A 248 0.00 19.07 7.72
CA ILE A 248 1.43 18.88 8.04
C ILE A 248 2.02 20.19 8.57
N GLU A 249 1.80 21.30 7.87
CA GLU A 249 2.26 22.63 8.29
C GLU A 249 1.77 22.96 9.71
N LYS A 250 0.47 22.74 9.99
CA LYS A 250 -0.11 22.93 11.32
C LYS A 250 0.51 22.03 12.38
N MET A 251 0.72 20.74 12.09
CA MET A 251 1.32 19.78 13.04
C MET A 251 2.77 20.17 13.39
N VAL A 252 3.58 20.52 12.38
CA VAL A 252 4.97 20.94 12.57
C VAL A 252 5.04 22.25 13.36
N LEU A 253 4.18 23.23 13.05
CA LEU A 253 4.09 24.49 13.79
C LEU A 253 3.69 24.27 15.25
N ALA A 254 2.63 23.50 15.51
CA ALA A 254 2.16 23.20 16.86
C ALA A 254 3.23 22.47 17.70
N ASN A 255 4.02 21.59 17.08
CA ASN A 255 5.17 20.95 17.74
C ASN A 255 6.29 21.95 18.06
N GLY A 256 6.57 22.89 17.14
CA GLY A 256 7.50 24.00 17.39
C GLY A 256 7.07 24.88 18.56
N GLU A 257 5.82 25.32 18.58
CA GLU A 257 5.23 26.10 19.68
C GLU A 257 5.18 25.32 21.00
N THR A 258 5.04 24.00 20.96
CA THR A 258 5.06 23.12 22.14
C THR A 258 6.45 23.02 22.77
N ILE A 259 7.52 22.99 21.95
CA ILE A 259 8.92 22.87 22.42
C ILE A 259 9.49 24.24 22.79
N SER A 260 9.15 25.28 22.02
CA SER A 260 9.65 26.65 22.20
C SER A 260 8.52 27.68 22.08
N PRO A 261 7.68 27.85 23.12
CA PRO A 261 6.58 28.80 23.11
C PRO A 261 7.03 30.25 22.85
N LEU A 262 6.18 31.03 22.19
CA LEU A 262 6.47 32.44 21.89
C LEU A 262 6.36 33.33 23.16
N PRO A 263 7.28 34.29 23.36
CA PRO A 263 7.23 35.19 24.51
C PRO A 263 5.92 36.00 24.57
N GLY A 264 5.31 36.06 25.75
CA GLY A 264 4.08 36.84 26.00
C GLY A 264 2.76 36.13 25.67
N ALA A 265 2.78 34.91 25.13
CA ALA A 265 1.56 34.11 24.99
C ALA A 265 1.01 33.69 26.37
N VAL A 266 -0.25 34.02 26.66
CA VAL A 266 -0.88 33.75 27.96
C VAL A 266 -1.05 32.25 28.16
N GLY A 267 -0.47 31.70 29.23
CA GLY A 267 -0.46 30.24 29.49
C GLY A 267 0.61 29.47 28.72
N ALA A 268 1.55 30.15 28.04
CA ALA A 268 2.76 29.52 27.53
C ALA A 268 3.65 29.02 28.68
N GLY A 269 4.14 27.78 28.55
CA GLY A 269 5.19 27.26 29.43
C GLY A 269 6.56 27.88 29.13
N LYS A 270 7.56 27.54 29.94
CA LYS A 270 8.96 27.79 29.60
C LYS A 270 9.34 26.92 28.38
N PRO A 271 10.20 27.38 27.46
CA PRO A 271 10.72 26.53 26.38
C PRO A 271 11.55 25.38 26.98
N MET A 272 11.57 24.22 26.32
CA MET A 272 12.15 22.97 26.83
C MET A 272 13.60 23.11 27.34
N ARG A 273 14.42 23.93 26.66
CA ARG A 273 15.81 24.21 27.06
C ARG A 273 15.89 24.96 28.41
N ASP A 274 14.96 25.89 28.68
CA ASP A 274 14.94 26.73 29.89
C ASP A 274 14.33 25.94 31.07
N VAL A 275 13.49 24.94 30.78
CA VAL A 275 13.06 23.91 31.75
C VAL A 275 14.27 23.10 32.23
N ILE A 276 15.03 22.50 31.30
CA ILE A 276 16.20 21.68 31.65
C ILE A 276 17.31 22.50 32.32
N ALA A 277 17.49 23.77 31.92
CA ALA A 277 18.44 24.68 32.55
C ALA A 277 18.07 25.09 33.99
N ALA A 278 16.83 24.85 34.44
CA ALA A 278 16.36 25.17 35.78
C ALA A 278 16.52 24.02 36.81
N ILE A 279 17.50 23.13 36.58
CA ILE A 279 17.91 22.07 37.52
C ILE A 279 19.08 22.58 38.35
N ASP A 280 18.86 22.87 39.64
CA ASP A 280 19.91 23.28 40.56
C ASP A 280 20.46 22.07 41.34
N ASN A 281 21.62 21.58 40.88
CA ASN A 281 22.34 20.46 41.52
C ASN A 281 22.83 20.77 42.93
N LYS A 282 23.00 22.05 43.29
CA LYS A 282 23.51 22.50 44.59
C LYS A 282 22.36 22.66 45.60
N GLU A 283 21.23 23.22 45.19
CA GLU A 283 20.01 23.30 46.01
C GLU A 283 19.46 21.89 46.30
N ASP A 284 19.40 21.01 45.30
CA ASP A 284 19.02 19.61 45.47
C ASP A 284 19.90 18.92 46.53
N PHE A 285 21.23 19.07 46.43
CA PHE A 285 22.18 18.45 47.35
C PHE A 285 22.09 19.04 48.77
N GLN A 286 21.96 20.36 48.90
CA GLN A 286 21.80 21.01 50.20
C GLN A 286 20.49 20.59 50.87
N SER A 287 19.38 20.55 50.13
CA SER A 287 18.09 20.08 50.61
C SER A 287 18.13 18.61 51.05
N PHE A 288 18.81 17.75 50.27
CA PHE A 288 19.03 16.36 50.65
C PHE A 288 19.82 16.25 51.95
N MET A 289 20.97 16.93 52.08
CA MET A 289 21.79 16.89 53.30
C MET A 289 21.03 17.43 54.53
N LEU A 290 20.26 18.50 54.38
CA LEU A 290 19.46 19.08 55.46
C LEU A 290 18.34 18.14 55.93
N SER A 291 17.83 17.25 55.09
CA SER A 291 16.85 16.21 55.50
C SER A 291 17.40 15.19 56.52
N TYR A 292 18.73 15.14 56.68
CA TYR A 292 19.43 14.33 57.70
C TYR A 292 19.90 15.15 58.91
N ALA A 293 19.67 16.47 58.95
CA ALA A 293 20.15 17.33 60.05
C ALA A 293 19.63 16.90 61.43
N SER A 294 18.39 16.41 61.51
CA SER A 294 17.77 15.86 62.72
C SER A 294 18.34 14.51 63.17
N LYS A 295 19.20 13.88 62.35
CA LYS A 295 19.89 12.61 62.63
C LYS A 295 21.37 12.82 62.99
N MET A 296 21.86 14.07 63.00
CA MET A 296 23.24 14.34 63.42
C MET A 296 23.40 14.11 64.93
N PRO A 297 24.49 13.46 65.39
CA PRO A 297 24.78 13.37 66.81
C PRO A 297 24.95 14.76 67.44
N THR A 298 24.23 15.01 68.54
CA THR A 298 24.43 16.22 69.36
C THR A 298 25.86 16.21 69.96
N PRO A 299 26.63 17.30 69.84
CA PRO A 299 27.93 17.41 70.51
C PRO A 299 27.80 17.22 72.04
N PRO A 300 28.81 16.64 72.71
CA PRO A 300 28.84 16.63 74.17
C PRO A 300 28.93 18.06 74.72
N PRO A 301 28.31 18.34 75.89
CA PRO A 301 28.35 19.68 76.48
C PRO A 301 29.80 20.07 76.86
N PRO A 302 30.16 21.36 76.75
CA PRO A 302 31.50 21.83 77.09
C PRO A 302 31.79 21.63 78.59
N PRO A 303 33.05 21.34 78.97
CA PRO A 303 33.42 21.14 80.37
C PRO A 303 33.27 22.45 81.17
N PRO A 304 32.92 22.38 82.47
CA PRO A 304 32.78 23.57 83.31
C PRO A 304 34.07 24.39 83.40
N GLN A 305 33.97 25.70 83.16
CA GLN A 305 35.08 26.63 83.38
C GLN A 305 35.34 26.77 84.89
N GLN A 306 36.55 26.41 85.33
CA GLN A 306 36.95 26.51 86.73
C GLN A 306 37.36 27.96 87.06
N HIS A 307 36.60 28.62 87.92
CA HIS A 307 37.08 29.83 88.60
C HIS A 307 38.11 29.45 89.68
N PRO A 308 39.15 30.27 89.92
CA PRO A 308 40.18 29.98 90.93
C PRO A 308 39.61 30.07 92.36
N PRO A 309 40.13 29.27 93.31
CA PRO A 309 39.56 29.14 94.65
C PRO A 309 39.83 30.35 95.55
N GLN A 310 38.80 30.77 96.30
CA GLN A 310 38.94 31.66 97.46
C GLN A 310 39.34 30.86 98.71
N ALA A 311 40.02 31.50 99.66
CA ALA A 311 40.42 30.89 100.93
C ALA A 311 39.32 30.99 102.02
N PRO A 312 39.22 30.01 102.95
CA PRO A 312 38.38 30.08 104.17
C PRO A 312 39.06 30.94 105.26
N PRO A 313 38.50 31.16 106.48
CA PRO A 313 37.31 30.58 107.16
C PRO A 313 36.32 31.71 107.64
N PRO A 314 35.40 31.61 108.64
CA PRO A 314 35.10 30.56 109.64
C PRO A 314 33.60 30.18 109.81
N GLN A 315 33.17 29.82 111.04
CA GLN A 315 32.15 28.80 111.36
C GLN A 315 30.79 29.34 111.88
N ASN A 316 29.79 28.41 111.91
CA ASN A 316 28.59 28.38 112.78
C ASN A 316 27.40 29.35 112.47
N PRO A 317 26.15 29.04 112.92
CA PRO A 317 25.44 27.76 112.72
C PRO A 317 23.89 27.86 112.49
N GLN A 318 23.27 26.72 112.17
CA GLN A 318 21.87 26.33 112.53
C GLN A 318 20.64 26.88 111.74
N GLN A 319 19.52 26.13 111.86
CA GLN A 319 18.14 26.36 111.33
C GLN A 319 17.95 26.22 109.80
N GLY A 320 16.80 25.77 109.26
CA GLY A 320 15.66 25.08 109.90
C GLY A 320 14.36 25.03 109.06
N GLN A 321 13.70 23.85 108.98
CA GLN A 321 12.32 23.59 108.46
C GLN A 321 12.04 23.79 106.95
N GLY A 322 10.97 23.13 106.43
CA GLY A 322 10.30 23.53 105.16
C GLY A 322 9.98 22.46 104.10
N GLN A 323 9.03 21.55 104.34
CA GLN A 323 8.23 20.86 103.29
C GLN A 323 6.82 21.53 103.27
N PRO A 324 6.01 21.48 102.18
CA PRO A 324 5.34 20.23 101.74
C PRO A 324 5.05 20.21 100.19
N PRO A 325 3.95 19.67 99.58
CA PRO A 325 4.07 18.88 98.34
C PRO A 325 3.19 19.36 97.14
N ALA A 326 3.16 18.57 96.06
CA ALA A 326 2.46 18.86 94.80
C ALA A 326 1.02 18.27 94.68
N PRO A 327 0.19 18.76 93.73
CA PRO A 327 -0.97 18.05 93.17
C PRO A 327 -0.75 17.60 91.69
N PRO A 328 -1.51 16.62 91.15
CA PRO A 328 -1.20 15.96 89.88
C PRO A 328 -2.13 16.29 88.67
N SER A 329 -1.61 15.89 87.50
CA SER A 329 -2.22 15.70 86.17
C SER A 329 -3.75 15.60 85.99
N HIS A 330 -4.24 16.14 84.87
CA HIS A 330 -5.35 15.55 84.11
C HIS A 330 -5.14 15.63 82.58
N GLN A 331 -5.99 14.92 81.83
CA GLN A 331 -5.79 14.48 80.44
C GLN A 331 -7.11 14.59 79.66
N GLN A 332 -7.11 15.09 78.42
CA GLN A 332 -8.30 15.07 77.55
C GLN A 332 -7.98 15.06 76.04
N LYS A 333 -8.97 14.62 75.24
CA LYS A 333 -8.91 14.42 73.77
C LYS A 333 -9.63 15.56 73.01
N PRO A 334 -9.38 15.72 71.69
CA PRO A 334 -10.00 16.74 70.84
C PRO A 334 -11.31 16.27 70.15
N PRO A 335 -12.11 17.21 69.58
CA PRO A 335 -13.21 16.96 68.65
C PRO A 335 -12.95 17.49 67.20
N HIS A 336 -13.96 17.37 66.33
CA HIS A 336 -13.97 17.74 64.89
C HIS A 336 -15.29 18.48 64.54
N SER A 337 -15.65 18.97 63.33
CA SER A 337 -15.09 18.93 61.95
C SER A 337 -15.83 19.99 61.05
N HIS A 338 -15.35 20.23 59.81
CA HIS A 338 -16.02 21.02 58.73
C HIS A 338 -16.08 22.56 58.96
N SER A 339 -16.32 23.47 57.99
CA SER A 339 -16.29 23.50 56.49
C SER A 339 -16.21 24.99 56.01
N GLY A 340 -15.82 25.27 54.75
CA GLY A 340 -15.82 26.64 54.13
C GLY A 340 -17.16 27.06 53.50
N PRO A 341 -17.23 28.06 52.55
CA PRO A 341 -16.16 28.86 51.89
C PRO A 341 -16.46 30.38 51.69
N GLN A 342 -15.63 31.10 50.88
CA GLN A 342 -15.83 32.44 50.23
C GLN A 342 -15.87 33.73 51.13
N GLN A 343 -15.64 34.99 50.67
CA GLN A 343 -14.82 35.63 49.59
C GLN A 343 -14.85 37.20 49.75
N PHE A 344 -13.93 37.98 49.11
CA PHE A 344 -13.87 39.48 48.98
C PHE A 344 -13.51 40.31 50.26
N ASP A 345 -12.91 41.53 50.22
CA ASP A 345 -11.93 42.22 49.31
C ASP A 345 -11.41 43.57 49.95
N HIS A 346 -10.42 44.22 49.31
CA HIS A 346 -10.00 45.65 49.38
C HIS A 346 -9.27 46.18 50.66
N ALA A 347 -8.41 47.22 50.61
CA ALA A 347 -7.57 47.85 49.56
C ALA A 347 -6.65 48.95 50.17
N HIS A 348 -5.48 49.28 49.58
CA HIS A 348 -4.96 50.66 49.27
C HIS A 348 -3.46 50.75 48.87
N ASN A 349 -3.11 51.83 48.14
CA ASN A 349 -1.79 52.32 47.70
C ASN A 349 -1.50 53.67 48.47
N PRO A 350 -0.60 54.66 48.14
CA PRO A 350 0.35 54.84 47.00
C PRO A 350 1.76 55.48 47.26
N TYR A 351 2.65 55.42 46.24
CA TYR A 351 3.70 56.39 45.77
C TYR A 351 4.74 57.10 46.70
N GLY A 352 6.02 57.19 46.24
CA GLY A 352 7.08 58.10 46.76
C GLY A 352 8.43 57.97 46.02
N GLN A 353 9.26 59.04 45.87
CA GLN A 353 10.39 59.12 44.92
C GLN A 353 11.85 59.17 45.51
N GLN A 354 12.81 58.82 44.63
CA GLN A 354 14.29 59.08 44.48
C GLN A 354 14.89 60.39 45.10
N PRO A 355 16.23 60.71 45.03
CA PRO A 355 17.43 60.04 44.41
C PRO A 355 18.65 59.87 45.41
N ILE A 356 19.94 59.52 45.11
CA ILE A 356 21.02 60.19 44.29
C ILE A 356 22.31 59.30 44.10
N GLN A 357 22.91 59.36 42.89
CA GLN A 357 24.32 59.20 42.42
C GLN A 357 25.25 57.97 42.74
N SER A 358 25.38 57.10 41.72
CA SER A 358 26.58 56.90 40.85
C SER A 358 27.79 55.99 41.23
N PRO A 359 28.20 55.06 40.32
CA PRO A 359 29.40 54.19 40.44
C PRO A 359 30.61 54.68 39.59
N PRO A 360 31.76 53.98 39.67
CA PRO A 360 32.29 53.25 38.49
C PRO A 360 32.73 51.80 38.87
N ASN A 361 33.38 50.94 38.07
CA ASN A 361 33.99 51.01 36.74
C ASN A 361 34.00 49.62 36.04
N SER A 362 34.34 49.52 34.74
CA SER A 362 34.60 48.24 34.03
C SER A 362 35.53 48.40 32.79
N PRO A 363 36.16 47.32 32.27
CA PRO A 363 36.88 47.33 31.00
C PRO A 363 36.03 46.81 29.81
N PRO A 364 36.29 47.21 28.53
CA PRO A 364 35.33 47.08 27.44
C PRO A 364 35.68 46.07 26.31
N TYR A 365 34.69 45.80 25.45
CA TYR A 365 34.85 45.21 24.12
C TYR A 365 35.46 46.20 23.10
N ASN A 366 35.93 45.71 21.95
CA ASN A 366 36.44 46.53 20.83
C ASN A 366 35.73 46.18 19.49
N MET A 367 35.89 47.03 18.46
CA MET A 367 34.93 47.17 17.34
C MET A 367 35.29 46.53 15.97
N LEU A 368 34.23 46.43 15.14
CA LEU A 368 34.07 46.24 13.67
C LEU A 368 35.12 46.96 12.77
N PRO A 369 35.30 46.67 11.43
CA PRO A 369 34.20 46.46 10.45
C PRO A 369 34.40 45.69 9.10
N HIS A 370 33.25 45.46 8.41
CA HIS A 370 33.00 45.42 6.93
C HIS A 370 33.56 44.33 6.00
N GLY A 371 32.74 43.92 5.01
CA GLY A 371 33.18 43.37 3.71
C GLY A 371 32.36 42.20 3.13
N ILE A 372 31.44 42.46 2.17
CA ILE A 372 30.81 41.42 1.32
C ILE A 372 30.78 41.89 -0.15
N PRO A 373 31.26 41.06 -1.09
CA PRO A 373 30.79 41.03 -2.48
C PRO A 373 30.08 39.70 -2.83
N PRO A 374 29.17 39.67 -3.83
CA PRO A 374 28.31 38.52 -4.11
C PRO A 374 28.86 37.56 -5.18
N THR A 375 28.36 36.32 -5.20
CA THR A 375 28.52 35.38 -6.32
C THR A 375 27.23 35.25 -7.13
N SER A 376 27.36 35.26 -8.46
CA SER A 376 26.25 35.16 -9.42
C SER A 376 26.15 33.75 -10.03
N HIS A 377 24.98 33.41 -10.57
CA HIS A 377 24.74 32.10 -11.20
C HIS A 377 25.50 31.92 -12.54
N SER A 378 25.97 30.70 -12.80
CA SER A 378 25.80 30.06 -14.12
C SER A 378 25.83 28.53 -14.01
N ARG A 379 25.53 27.84 -15.12
CA ARG A 379 25.35 26.38 -15.23
C ARG A 379 26.58 25.71 -15.88
N ASN A 380 26.94 24.49 -15.47
CA ASN A 380 26.77 23.28 -16.29
C ASN A 380 27.47 22.01 -15.74
N ALA A 381 26.83 20.87 -16.01
CA ALA A 381 27.38 19.57 -16.45
C ALA A 381 28.55 18.85 -15.71
N SER A 382 28.22 17.65 -15.23
CA SER A 382 28.94 16.37 -15.46
C SER A 382 30.21 15.96 -14.67
N GLN A 383 30.17 14.68 -14.27
CA GLN A 383 31.26 13.67 -14.23
C GLN A 383 32.14 13.52 -12.97
N PHE A 384 32.44 12.25 -12.65
CA PHE A 384 33.32 11.71 -11.58
C PHE A 384 32.90 12.03 -10.12
N GLY A 385 33.30 11.27 -9.10
CA GLY A 385 34.05 10.00 -9.09
C GLY A 385 34.95 9.87 -7.84
N GLY A 386 34.93 8.71 -7.18
CA GLY A 386 35.75 8.36 -6.00
C GLY A 386 35.10 7.20 -5.25
N GLU A 387 35.72 6.05 -5.01
CA GLU A 387 37.03 5.73 -4.40
C GLU A 387 37.12 6.01 -2.89
N HIS A 388 37.15 4.93 -2.11
CA HIS A 388 37.55 4.92 -0.70
C HIS A 388 38.36 3.65 -0.39
N GLN A 389 39.69 3.73 -0.55
CA GLN A 389 40.60 2.75 0.04
C GLN A 389 40.71 2.99 1.55
N ARG A 390 40.85 1.91 2.33
CA ARG A 390 41.22 1.97 3.76
C ARG A 390 42.62 1.41 3.96
N SER A 391 43.51 2.21 4.55
CA SER A 391 44.88 1.81 4.87
C SER A 391 44.95 0.86 6.07
N PHE A 392 45.87 -0.10 6.02
CA PHE A 392 46.19 -1.04 7.10
C PHE A 392 47.54 -0.70 7.74
N SER A 393 47.66 -0.90 9.07
CA SER A 393 48.93 -0.84 9.80
C SER A 393 48.95 -1.88 10.94
N GLY A 394 49.92 -2.80 10.92
CA GLY A 394 50.26 -3.69 12.05
C GLY A 394 51.12 -2.98 13.11
N PRO A 395 51.34 -3.57 14.31
CA PRO A 395 52.17 -4.78 14.52
C PRO A 395 51.47 -5.83 15.43
N GLY A 396 52.03 -6.95 15.90
CA GLY A 396 53.34 -7.62 15.75
C GLY A 396 53.68 -8.43 17.03
N ARG A 397 54.09 -9.71 16.92
CA ARG A 397 54.34 -10.62 18.07
C ARG A 397 55.73 -10.43 18.72
N PRO A 398 55.86 -10.70 20.03
CA PRO A 398 56.39 -11.98 20.54
C PRO A 398 55.65 -12.51 21.82
N ASP A 399 55.98 -13.65 22.47
CA ASP A 399 56.42 -15.00 22.05
C ASP A 399 56.45 -15.96 23.29
N GLN A 400 56.89 -17.22 23.15
CA GLN A 400 57.20 -18.26 24.18
C GLN A 400 56.02 -18.96 24.91
N GLN A 401 56.18 -20.11 25.58
CA GLN A 401 56.71 -21.45 25.20
C GLN A 401 56.78 -22.36 26.46
N TYR A 402 56.05 -23.49 26.54
CA TYR A 402 56.38 -24.66 27.41
C TYR A 402 55.49 -25.90 27.13
N GLY A 403 56.02 -27.09 27.44
CA GLY A 403 55.38 -28.43 27.52
C GLY A 403 56.37 -29.41 28.20
N PRO A 404 56.23 -30.76 28.16
CA PRO A 404 55.14 -31.62 27.63
C PRO A 404 54.73 -32.85 28.52
N GLU A 405 53.64 -33.56 28.15
CA GLU A 405 53.41 -35.05 28.27
C GLU A 405 53.45 -35.81 29.65
N PRO A 406 53.11 -37.13 29.76
CA PRO A 406 52.12 -38.00 29.05
C PRO A 406 51.32 -39.03 29.95
N MET A 407 50.48 -39.89 29.31
CA MET A 407 50.03 -41.27 29.68
C MET A 407 48.93 -41.57 30.75
N GLY A 408 48.10 -42.60 30.47
CA GLY A 408 47.34 -43.42 31.47
C GLY A 408 45.91 -43.86 31.08
N GLN A 409 45.62 -45.17 30.94
CA GLN A 409 44.29 -45.73 30.48
C GLN A 409 43.34 -46.23 31.60
N PRO A 410 41.99 -46.31 31.36
CA PRO A 410 40.97 -46.81 32.32
C PRO A 410 40.14 -48.05 31.87
N PRO A 411 39.57 -48.85 32.81
CA PRO A 411 38.44 -49.77 32.51
C PRO A 411 37.32 -49.92 33.60
N TYR A 412 36.21 -50.59 33.21
CA TYR A 412 35.06 -51.13 34.00
C TYR A 412 33.94 -50.15 34.46
N GLY A 413 32.64 -50.54 34.50
CA GLY A 413 32.00 -51.85 34.25
C GLY A 413 30.53 -51.78 33.74
N GLY A 414 29.84 -52.92 33.57
CA GLY A 414 28.65 -53.09 32.69
C GLY A 414 27.31 -53.64 33.29
N PRO A 415 26.38 -54.16 32.43
CA PRO A 415 24.91 -54.29 32.68
C PRO A 415 24.43 -55.74 33.00
N PRO A 416 23.10 -56.05 33.08
CA PRO A 416 22.31 -56.49 31.88
C PRO A 416 20.74 -56.32 31.89
N HIS A 417 20.10 -56.33 30.69
CA HIS A 417 18.80 -56.95 30.23
C HIS A 417 17.48 -56.85 31.10
N HIS A 418 16.21 -57.06 30.67
CA HIS A 418 15.47 -57.42 29.42
C HIS A 418 13.97 -56.93 29.55
N THR A 419 12.85 -57.34 28.89
CA THR A 419 12.40 -58.44 27.97
C THR A 419 11.03 -58.11 27.27
N PHE A 420 10.68 -58.86 26.20
CA PHE A 420 9.33 -59.21 25.65
C PHE A 420 8.40 -58.23 24.87
N GLN A 421 7.53 -58.87 24.06
CA GLN A 421 6.66 -58.43 22.93
C GLN A 421 5.20 -58.96 23.20
N PRO A 422 4.11 -58.82 22.35
CA PRO A 422 4.06 -59.11 20.90
C PRO A 422 3.04 -58.30 20.02
N ASP A 423 2.90 -58.71 18.75
CA ASP A 423 1.98 -58.21 17.70
C ASP A 423 0.54 -58.80 17.73
N HIS A 424 -0.46 -58.10 17.14
CA HIS A 424 -1.03 -58.43 15.79
C HIS A 424 -2.37 -57.74 15.37
N HIS A 425 -2.50 -57.53 14.04
CA HIS A 425 -3.72 -57.63 13.20
C HIS A 425 -4.83 -56.52 13.09
N ARG A 426 -4.81 -55.83 11.93
CA ARG A 426 -5.80 -55.95 10.81
C ARG A 426 -7.02 -55.00 10.65
N GLN A 427 -6.87 -54.05 9.70
CA GLN A 427 -7.83 -53.57 8.64
C GLN A 427 -9.07 -52.65 8.90
N VAL A 428 -9.02 -51.46 8.25
CA VAL A 428 -9.97 -50.92 7.21
C VAL A 428 -11.26 -50.14 7.57
N SER A 429 -11.39 -48.99 6.86
CA SER A 429 -12.60 -48.20 6.45
C SER A 429 -13.34 -47.25 7.41
N GLN A 430 -13.45 -46.00 6.93
CA GLN A 430 -14.60 -45.05 6.87
C GLN A 430 -15.68 -44.99 7.97
N PRO A 431 -16.26 -43.79 8.15
CA PRO A 431 -17.70 -43.67 8.41
C PRO A 431 -18.43 -42.72 7.44
N LEU A 432 -19.69 -43.05 7.14
CA LEU A 432 -20.68 -42.18 6.49
C LEU A 432 -22.08 -42.63 6.95
N SER A 433 -23.08 -41.75 6.83
CA SER A 433 -24.53 -41.96 6.97
C SER A 433 -25.21 -41.91 8.37
N THR A 434 -25.95 -40.80 8.57
CA THR A 434 -27.44 -40.78 8.69
C THR A 434 -28.17 -41.07 10.03
N VAL A 435 -28.57 -39.98 10.70
CA VAL A 435 -29.91 -39.67 11.29
C VAL A 435 -30.53 -40.58 12.37
N SER A 436 -30.87 -39.98 13.54
CA SER A 436 -32.22 -40.12 14.17
C SER A 436 -32.54 -39.06 15.24
N SER A 437 -33.84 -38.89 15.46
CA SER A 437 -34.62 -37.81 16.09
C SER A 437 -34.67 -37.69 17.63
N MET A 438 -34.93 -36.44 18.11
CA MET A 438 -35.74 -36.02 19.29
C MET A 438 -35.35 -36.51 20.71
N THR A 439 -35.21 -35.63 21.72
CA THR A 439 -36.30 -34.90 22.42
C THR A 439 -35.77 -33.88 23.48
N ALA A 440 -36.69 -33.13 24.12
CA ALA A 440 -36.59 -32.53 25.48
C ALA A 440 -35.90 -31.15 25.73
N ARG A 441 -36.70 -30.08 25.55
CA ARG A 441 -37.13 -29.09 26.59
C ARG A 441 -36.07 -28.33 27.45
N ALA A 442 -36.05 -27.00 27.33
CA ALA A 442 -35.33 -26.05 28.21
C ALA A 442 -36.29 -25.00 28.88
N PRO A 443 -35.88 -24.27 29.94
CA PRO A 443 -36.75 -23.36 30.70
C PRO A 443 -36.57 -21.84 30.44
N VAL A 444 -37.70 -21.17 30.15
CA VAL A 444 -38.21 -19.86 30.67
C VAL A 444 -37.22 -18.80 31.21
N GLU A 445 -37.02 -17.73 30.42
CA GLU A 445 -37.17 -16.26 30.73
C GLU A 445 -36.56 -15.58 31.99
N PRO A 446 -36.48 -14.21 32.07
CA PRO A 446 -37.09 -13.18 31.20
C PRO A 446 -36.13 -12.14 30.58
N GLN A 447 -36.67 -11.30 29.68
CA GLN A 447 -36.01 -10.11 29.11
C GLN A 447 -36.77 -8.82 29.49
N HIS A 448 -36.06 -7.69 29.52
CA HIS A 448 -36.67 -6.34 29.59
C HIS A 448 -36.04 -5.42 28.53
N THR A 449 -36.88 -4.75 27.74
CA THR A 449 -36.52 -3.67 26.81
C THR A 449 -37.55 -2.53 26.88
N PRO A 450 -37.15 -1.26 26.70
CA PRO A 450 -38.06 -0.11 26.81
C PRO A 450 -38.87 0.14 25.51
N PRO A 451 -40.06 0.77 25.59
CA PRO A 451 -40.97 0.93 24.46
C PRO A 451 -40.79 2.25 23.66
N THR A 452 -41.17 2.21 22.38
CA THR A 452 -41.28 3.37 21.47
C THR A 452 -42.72 3.88 21.42
N PRO A 453 -43.00 5.21 21.46
CA PRO A 453 -44.35 5.74 21.40
C PRO A 453 -45.03 5.65 20.01
N ALA A 454 -46.36 5.63 20.00
CA ALA A 454 -47.18 5.37 18.82
C ALA A 454 -47.52 6.61 17.97
N LYS A 455 -47.93 6.37 16.72
CA LYS A 455 -48.40 7.42 15.78
C LYS A 455 -49.82 7.90 16.09
N VAL A 456 -50.05 9.20 15.95
CA VAL A 456 -51.39 9.79 15.78
C VAL A 456 -51.60 10.07 14.29
N ALA A 457 -52.82 9.87 13.79
CA ALA A 457 -53.16 10.06 12.38
C ALA A 457 -53.50 11.52 12.05
N GLN A 458 -53.15 11.95 10.83
CA GLN A 458 -53.66 13.18 10.20
C GLN A 458 -54.03 12.88 8.74
N SER A 459 -55.09 13.51 8.26
CA SER A 459 -55.72 13.24 6.96
C SER A 459 -55.02 13.95 5.79
N PRO A 460 -55.03 13.38 4.57
CA PRO A 460 -54.54 14.07 3.38
C PRO A 460 -55.53 15.12 2.85
N PRO A 461 -55.06 16.23 2.25
CA PRO A 461 -55.88 17.13 1.44
C PRO A 461 -56.12 16.56 0.02
N PRO A 462 -57.15 17.02 -0.72
CA PRO A 462 -57.59 16.43 -1.98
C PRO A 462 -56.89 16.94 -3.24
N ASP A 463 -57.22 16.28 -4.35
CA ASP A 463 -56.63 16.28 -5.70
C ASP A 463 -56.32 17.62 -6.38
N ALA A 464 -55.24 17.62 -7.17
CA ALA A 464 -55.04 18.47 -8.34
C ALA A 464 -54.46 17.60 -9.49
N PRO A 465 -54.89 17.79 -10.76
CA PRO A 465 -54.66 16.81 -11.83
C PRO A 465 -53.27 16.91 -12.50
N PRO A 466 -52.81 15.83 -13.17
CA PRO A 466 -51.58 15.85 -13.97
C PRO A 466 -51.73 16.71 -15.25
N PRO A 467 -50.65 17.29 -15.77
CA PRO A 467 -50.67 18.05 -17.02
C PRO A 467 -50.97 17.18 -18.24
N GLN A 468 -51.70 17.74 -19.20
CA GLN A 468 -52.25 17.02 -20.36
C GLN A 468 -51.19 16.76 -21.45
N GLU A 469 -51.30 15.60 -22.12
CA GLU A 469 -50.61 15.38 -23.40
C GLU A 469 -51.15 16.34 -24.47
N LEU A 470 -50.29 17.20 -25.01
CA LEU A 470 -50.69 18.14 -26.07
C LEU A 470 -50.71 17.41 -27.42
N GLN A 471 -51.92 17.03 -27.87
CA GLN A 471 -52.12 16.41 -29.17
C GLN A 471 -51.81 17.39 -30.32
N SER A 472 -50.76 17.10 -31.10
CA SER A 472 -50.48 17.83 -32.35
C SER A 472 -51.46 17.41 -33.46
N PRO A 473 -52.11 18.35 -34.16
CA PRO A 473 -53.11 18.03 -35.18
C PRO A 473 -52.51 17.49 -36.48
N LYS A 474 -53.35 16.78 -37.27
CA LYS A 474 -53.00 16.19 -38.57
C LYS A 474 -53.42 17.09 -39.75
N ILE A 475 -52.62 17.03 -40.83
CA ILE A 475 -53.03 17.23 -42.25
C ILE A 475 -53.31 18.71 -42.63
N PRO A 476 -53.02 19.16 -43.89
CA PRO A 476 -52.79 18.39 -45.11
C PRO A 476 -51.43 18.55 -45.81
N GLN A 477 -51.18 17.63 -46.75
CA GLN A 477 -50.16 17.75 -47.80
C GLN A 477 -50.63 18.71 -48.90
N GLN A 478 -49.69 19.40 -49.58
CA GLN A 478 -49.91 19.89 -50.94
C GLN A 478 -48.71 19.57 -51.84
N GLN A 479 -49.00 18.74 -52.85
CA GLN A 479 -48.50 18.72 -54.23
C GLN A 479 -47.05 19.16 -54.53
N GLN A 480 -46.27 18.16 -54.99
CA GLN A 480 -45.49 18.12 -56.26
C GLN A 480 -45.60 19.36 -57.20
N PRO A 481 -44.53 19.70 -57.95
CA PRO A 481 -44.12 18.80 -59.04
C PRO A 481 -42.59 18.65 -59.30
N GLU A 482 -42.22 17.62 -60.05
CA GLU A 482 -40.98 17.59 -60.83
C GLU A 482 -41.10 18.52 -62.07
N PRO A 483 -40.00 18.77 -62.80
CA PRO A 483 -39.91 18.05 -64.06
C PRO A 483 -38.53 17.47 -64.44
N THR A 484 -38.61 16.44 -65.26
CA THR A 484 -37.55 15.80 -66.04
C THR A 484 -36.76 16.73 -66.97
N THR A 485 -35.52 16.34 -67.30
CA THR A 485 -34.88 16.41 -68.65
C THR A 485 -33.62 15.50 -68.63
N ALA A 486 -33.11 15.06 -69.79
CA ALA A 486 -32.20 13.90 -69.90
C ALA A 486 -30.96 14.11 -70.80
N SER A 487 -30.10 13.08 -70.80
CA SER A 487 -29.16 12.64 -71.87
C SER A 487 -27.70 13.13 -71.90
N GLN A 488 -26.84 12.24 -72.45
CA GLN A 488 -25.41 12.31 -72.84
C GLN A 488 -24.37 11.65 -71.89
N GLU A 489 -23.25 11.08 -72.36
CA GLU A 489 -23.02 9.96 -73.32
C GLU A 489 -21.53 9.52 -73.30
N LEU A 490 -21.22 8.21 -73.35
CA LEU A 490 -19.95 7.58 -73.83
C LEU A 490 -18.61 7.87 -73.06
N PRO A 491 -17.47 7.18 -73.33
CA PRO A 491 -17.24 5.74 -73.60
C PRO A 491 -15.97 5.07 -72.96
N GLY A 492 -16.04 3.75 -72.64
CA GLY A 492 -14.94 2.74 -72.75
C GLY A 492 -13.61 2.82 -71.93
N VAL A 493 -12.66 1.85 -71.97
CA VAL A 493 -12.64 0.37 -72.23
C VAL A 493 -11.29 -0.25 -71.72
N GLU A 494 -11.35 -1.24 -70.80
CA GLU A 494 -10.42 -2.42 -70.57
C GLU A 494 -8.86 -2.28 -70.31
N PRO A 495 -8.08 -3.37 -69.94
CA PRO A 495 -8.37 -4.53 -69.05
C PRO A 495 -7.20 -5.19 -68.21
N ARG A 496 -7.59 -5.94 -67.14
CA ARG A 496 -7.09 -7.31 -66.70
C ARG A 496 -5.65 -7.51 -66.15
N PRO A 497 -5.22 -8.72 -65.63
CA PRO A 497 -5.85 -10.08 -65.60
C PRO A 497 -5.97 -10.79 -64.20
N ARG A 498 -6.97 -11.69 -63.97
CA ARG A 498 -6.98 -13.22 -63.88
C ARG A 498 -6.17 -13.85 -62.70
N SER A 499 -6.49 -15.01 -62.09
CA SER A 499 -7.29 -16.23 -62.42
C SER A 499 -8.25 -16.65 -61.26
N HIS A 500 -9.33 -17.46 -61.36
CA HIS A 500 -9.56 -18.87 -61.78
C HIS A 500 -8.72 -19.93 -61.03
N GLY A 501 -9.24 -21.05 -60.48
CA GLY A 501 -10.66 -21.46 -60.22
C GLY A 501 -10.90 -22.98 -59.98
N PHE A 502 -11.96 -23.34 -59.22
CA PHE A 502 -12.73 -24.63 -59.17
C PHE A 502 -12.11 -26.02 -58.86
N GLY A 503 -12.88 -26.87 -58.16
CA GLY A 503 -12.86 -28.36 -58.29
C GLY A 503 -13.11 -29.19 -57.01
N SER A 504 -14.11 -30.10 -56.99
CA SER A 504 -14.28 -31.12 -55.93
C SER A 504 -15.17 -32.31 -56.33
N VAL A 505 -14.61 -33.54 -56.28
CA VAL A 505 -15.21 -34.90 -56.45
C VAL A 505 -14.22 -35.91 -55.79
N VAL A 506 -14.50 -37.12 -55.26
CA VAL A 506 -15.61 -37.77 -54.50
C VAL A 506 -15.63 -39.30 -54.80
N HIS A 507 -16.01 -40.12 -53.81
CA HIS A 507 -16.31 -41.59 -53.85
C HIS A 507 -15.17 -42.64 -53.64
N GLN A 508 -15.62 -43.88 -53.39
CA GLN A 508 -15.00 -45.03 -52.68
C GLN A 508 -15.37 -46.34 -53.46
N PRO A 509 -15.12 -47.60 -53.00
CA PRO A 509 -14.13 -48.21 -52.08
C PRO A 509 -13.46 -49.51 -52.63
N ALA A 510 -12.52 -50.17 -51.91
CA ALA A 510 -12.38 -51.66 -51.83
C ALA A 510 -11.21 -52.23 -50.95
N VAL A 511 -11.56 -53.04 -49.93
CA VAL A 511 -10.99 -54.36 -49.47
C VAL A 511 -9.47 -54.55 -49.10
N LEU A 512 -9.22 -55.48 -48.17
CA LEU A 512 -7.94 -55.83 -47.47
C LEU A 512 -7.16 -57.01 -48.11
N PRO A 513 -5.92 -57.32 -47.66
CA PRO A 513 -5.72 -58.33 -46.60
C PRO A 513 -4.70 -57.93 -45.49
N SER A 514 -4.29 -58.87 -44.62
CA SER A 514 -3.85 -58.61 -43.22
C SER A 514 -2.45 -59.13 -42.80
N GLY A 515 -1.95 -58.63 -41.66
CA GLY A 515 -0.69 -59.03 -40.98
C GLY A 515 -0.71 -58.79 -39.45
N PRO A 516 0.25 -59.33 -38.66
CA PRO A 516 0.07 -59.63 -37.22
C PRO A 516 0.40 -58.50 -36.20
N PRO A 517 -0.01 -58.63 -34.91
CA PRO A 517 -0.16 -57.51 -33.95
C PRO A 517 0.95 -57.35 -32.89
N GLN A 518 1.02 -56.16 -32.27
CA GLN A 518 1.82 -55.85 -31.06
C GLN A 518 1.09 -54.84 -30.10
N PRO A 519 1.51 -54.69 -28.82
CA PRO A 519 0.63 -54.27 -27.70
C PRO A 519 0.57 -52.74 -27.44
N PRO A 520 -0.31 -52.24 -26.54
CA PRO A 520 -0.79 -50.86 -26.57
C PRO A 520 0.17 -49.83 -25.94
N ARG A 521 0.09 -48.59 -26.43
CA ARG A 521 0.72 -47.40 -25.82
C ARG A 521 -0.32 -46.37 -25.40
N HIS A 522 -0.41 -46.09 -24.10
CA HIS A 522 -0.89 -44.80 -23.63
C HIS A 522 0.22 -43.76 -23.82
N ALA A 523 0.02 -42.82 -24.73
CA ALA A 523 0.83 -41.60 -24.82
C ALA A 523 -0.07 -40.45 -25.30
N ARG A 524 0.08 -39.26 -24.70
CA ARG A 524 -0.55 -38.04 -25.21
C ARG A 524 -0.05 -37.76 -26.61
N GLN A 525 -0.94 -37.36 -27.50
CA GLN A 525 -0.58 -36.59 -28.68
C GLN A 525 -0.84 -35.12 -28.36
N GLU A 526 0.21 -34.35 -28.15
CA GLU A 526 0.09 -32.90 -27.95
C GLU A 526 -0.29 -32.25 -29.28
N SER A 527 -1.40 -31.52 -29.30
CA SER A 527 -1.80 -30.74 -30.47
C SER A 527 -0.93 -29.48 -30.57
N ALA A 528 -0.10 -29.42 -31.61
CA ALA A 528 0.75 -28.26 -31.88
C ALA A 528 -0.11 -27.00 -32.01
N GLN A 529 0.11 -26.03 -31.11
CA GLN A 529 -0.47 -24.69 -31.21
C GLN A 529 0.46 -23.79 -32.03
N PRO A 530 -0.05 -22.76 -32.72
CA PRO A 530 0.77 -21.90 -33.57
C PRO A 530 1.81 -21.16 -32.74
N SER A 531 3.08 -21.29 -33.14
CA SER A 531 4.18 -20.53 -32.57
C SER A 531 4.01 -19.03 -32.86
N PHE A 532 4.22 -18.21 -31.84
CA PHE A 532 4.44 -16.77 -32.04
C PHE A 532 5.73 -16.56 -32.85
N PRO A 533 5.82 -15.52 -33.70
CA PRO A 533 7.05 -15.21 -34.41
C PRO A 533 8.14 -14.86 -33.39
N ASP A 534 9.26 -15.59 -33.44
CA ASP A 534 10.38 -15.44 -32.51
C ASP A 534 11.09 -14.10 -32.76
N LEU A 535 10.88 -13.13 -31.86
CA LEU A 535 11.44 -11.79 -31.99
C LEU A 535 12.94 -11.85 -31.65
N PRO A 536 13.84 -11.39 -32.54
CA PRO A 536 15.28 -11.51 -32.33
C PRO A 536 15.69 -10.73 -31.09
N ARG A 537 16.25 -11.42 -30.08
CA ARG A 537 16.59 -10.85 -28.76
C ARG A 537 17.61 -9.71 -28.89
N LEU A 538 17.13 -8.47 -28.98
CA LEU A 538 17.98 -7.31 -29.23
C LEU A 538 18.89 -6.96 -28.03
N ARG A 539 18.48 -7.29 -26.79
CA ARG A 539 19.22 -6.95 -25.57
C ARG A 539 18.96 -7.98 -24.45
N PRO A 540 19.42 -9.24 -24.60
CA PRO A 540 19.04 -10.34 -23.71
C PRO A 540 19.38 -10.10 -22.24
N VAL A 541 18.55 -10.63 -21.35
CA VAL A 541 18.66 -10.48 -19.89
C VAL A 541 18.67 -11.85 -19.21
N PHE A 542 17.93 -12.83 -19.74
CA PHE A 542 17.93 -14.21 -19.25
C PHE A 542 19.03 -15.03 -19.95
N GLY A 543 19.67 -15.96 -19.25
CA GLY A 543 20.83 -16.70 -19.78
C GLY A 543 22.15 -15.93 -19.74
N VAL A 544 22.21 -14.79 -19.04
CA VAL A 544 23.34 -13.85 -19.05
C VAL A 544 23.91 -13.71 -17.63
N SER A 545 25.23 -13.61 -17.50
CA SER A 545 25.89 -13.47 -16.18
C SER A 545 25.70 -12.07 -15.59
N LEU A 546 25.61 -12.00 -14.26
CA LEU A 546 25.47 -10.72 -13.53
C LEU A 546 26.64 -9.77 -13.82
N GLU A 547 27.86 -10.31 -13.96
CA GLU A 547 29.06 -9.56 -14.34
C GLU A 547 28.93 -8.89 -15.72
N TYR A 548 28.31 -9.55 -16.70
CA TYR A 548 28.05 -8.94 -18.01
C TYR A 548 26.96 -7.87 -17.92
N LEU A 549 25.90 -8.10 -17.13
CA LEU A 549 24.83 -7.11 -16.93
C LEU A 549 25.35 -5.86 -16.23
N LEU A 550 26.19 -6.01 -15.21
CA LEU A 550 26.93 -4.91 -14.55
C LEU A 550 27.75 -4.10 -15.56
N ARG A 551 28.55 -4.76 -16.40
CA ARG A 551 29.38 -4.08 -17.43
C ARG A 551 28.58 -3.42 -18.56
N ARG A 552 27.35 -3.89 -18.84
CA ARG A 552 26.51 -3.37 -19.94
C ARG A 552 25.60 -2.23 -19.51
N ASP A 553 25.04 -2.34 -18.31
CA ASP A 553 23.98 -1.44 -17.81
C ASP A 553 24.46 -0.60 -16.60
N GLU A 554 25.76 -0.63 -16.29
CA GLU A 554 26.47 0.17 -15.27
C GLU A 554 25.85 0.11 -13.86
N SER A 555 25.19 -1.00 -13.52
CA SER A 555 24.49 -1.23 -12.25
C SER A 555 24.82 -2.59 -11.63
N ALA A 556 25.18 -2.60 -10.35
CA ALA A 556 25.45 -3.84 -9.59
C ALA A 556 24.20 -4.72 -9.36
N VAL A 557 23.00 -4.18 -9.57
CA VAL A 557 21.73 -4.91 -9.54
C VAL A 557 21.01 -4.74 -10.88
N PRO A 558 20.64 -5.85 -11.58
CA PRO A 558 19.89 -5.78 -12.83
C PRO A 558 18.51 -5.12 -12.65
N ILE A 559 18.12 -4.25 -13.60
CA ILE A 559 16.85 -3.51 -13.57
C ILE A 559 15.64 -4.45 -13.40
N ILE A 560 15.64 -5.63 -14.05
CA ILE A 560 14.55 -6.61 -13.92
C ILE A 560 14.32 -7.05 -12.47
N VAL A 561 15.37 -7.14 -11.64
CA VAL A 561 15.23 -7.52 -10.23
C VAL A 561 14.55 -6.40 -9.45
N TYR A 562 14.98 -5.15 -9.62
CA TYR A 562 14.32 -3.97 -9.03
C TYR A 562 12.83 -3.90 -9.42
N SER A 563 12.53 -3.97 -10.71
CA SER A 563 11.17 -3.75 -11.22
C SER A 563 10.20 -4.87 -10.84
N CYS A 564 10.66 -6.14 -10.84
CA CYS A 564 9.84 -7.24 -10.33
C CYS A 564 9.62 -7.16 -8.82
N ILE A 565 10.65 -6.83 -8.03
CA ILE A 565 10.51 -6.57 -6.59
C ILE A 565 9.48 -5.45 -6.34
N GLN A 566 9.58 -4.34 -7.06
CA GLN A 566 8.68 -3.20 -6.94
C GLN A 566 7.21 -3.57 -7.25
N ALA A 567 6.94 -4.30 -8.34
CA ALA A 567 5.58 -4.79 -8.63
C ALA A 567 5.06 -5.74 -7.56
N VAL A 568 5.90 -6.60 -6.98
CA VAL A 568 5.48 -7.51 -5.90
C VAL A 568 5.22 -6.74 -4.59
N GLU A 569 6.01 -5.72 -4.25
CA GLU A 569 5.72 -4.86 -3.08
C GLU A 569 4.46 -4.00 -3.25
N LEU A 570 4.19 -3.50 -4.47
CA LEU A 570 3.02 -2.68 -4.76
C LEU A 570 1.71 -3.49 -4.88
N TYR A 571 1.76 -4.67 -5.51
CA TYR A 571 0.56 -5.41 -5.94
C TYR A 571 0.50 -6.87 -5.47
N GLY A 572 1.62 -7.44 -5.02
CA GLY A 572 1.74 -8.86 -4.63
C GLY A 572 1.82 -9.10 -3.12
N ILE A 573 2.15 -8.10 -2.30
CA ILE A 573 2.47 -8.27 -0.88
C ILE A 573 1.33 -8.83 -0.02
N SER A 574 0.08 -8.67 -0.47
CA SER A 574 -1.13 -9.22 0.15
C SER A 574 -1.71 -10.45 -0.58
N ASN A 575 -1.11 -10.91 -1.68
CA ASN A 575 -1.64 -12.04 -2.46
C ASN A 575 -1.21 -13.37 -1.85
N GLU A 576 -2.17 -14.25 -1.55
CA GLU A 576 -1.85 -15.55 -0.97
C GLU A 576 -0.91 -16.35 -1.88
N GLY A 577 0.24 -16.73 -1.33
CA GLY A 577 1.19 -17.60 -1.99
C GLY A 577 1.97 -16.93 -3.11
N ILE A 578 2.17 -15.61 -3.08
CA ILE A 578 2.79 -14.81 -4.17
C ILE A 578 4.08 -15.42 -4.80
N TYR A 579 4.91 -16.14 -4.04
CA TYR A 579 6.07 -16.87 -4.57
C TYR A 579 5.91 -18.40 -4.65
N ARG A 580 4.85 -18.97 -4.07
CA ARG A 580 4.46 -20.39 -4.12
C ARG A 580 3.62 -20.72 -5.36
N VAL A 581 2.72 -19.82 -5.73
CA VAL A 581 1.81 -19.93 -6.88
C VAL A 581 2.56 -19.50 -8.15
N SER A 582 2.33 -20.20 -9.26
CA SER A 582 2.84 -19.82 -10.58
C SER A 582 1.85 -18.91 -11.30
N GLY A 583 2.34 -17.91 -12.02
CA GLY A 583 1.53 -17.08 -12.90
C GLY A 583 1.05 -17.81 -14.16
N GLU A 584 0.19 -17.17 -14.95
CA GLU A 584 -0.25 -17.73 -16.22
C GLU A 584 0.93 -17.80 -17.20
N LYS A 585 1.24 -19.02 -17.68
CA LYS A 585 2.39 -19.27 -18.57
C LYS A 585 2.50 -18.29 -19.75
N ARG A 586 1.36 -17.92 -20.35
CA ARG A 586 1.31 -17.01 -21.51
C ARG A 586 1.73 -15.58 -21.15
N HIS A 587 1.44 -15.12 -19.94
CA HIS A 587 1.92 -13.84 -19.42
C HIS A 587 3.40 -13.92 -19.05
N VAL A 588 3.84 -15.01 -18.40
CA VAL A 588 5.27 -15.28 -18.10
C VAL A 588 6.12 -15.26 -19.39
N GLU A 589 5.72 -16.03 -20.40
CA GLU A 589 6.40 -16.12 -21.71
C GLU A 589 6.44 -14.77 -22.43
N ARG A 590 5.32 -14.04 -22.49
CA ARG A 590 5.26 -12.72 -23.15
C ARG A 590 6.12 -11.69 -22.42
N LEU A 591 6.00 -11.58 -21.10
CA LEU A 591 6.78 -10.61 -20.32
C LEU A 591 8.28 -10.91 -20.41
N LYS A 592 8.68 -12.19 -20.32
CA LYS A 592 10.08 -12.60 -20.55
C LYS A 592 10.56 -12.14 -21.93
N ALA A 593 9.79 -12.38 -22.99
CA ALA A 593 10.14 -11.97 -24.34
C ALA A 593 10.27 -10.45 -24.51
N ILE A 594 9.46 -9.66 -23.79
CA ILE A 594 9.61 -8.19 -23.76
C ILE A 594 10.91 -7.79 -23.05
N VAL A 595 11.21 -8.37 -21.87
CA VAL A 595 12.45 -8.09 -21.11
C VAL A 595 13.72 -8.46 -21.88
N ASP A 596 13.76 -9.62 -22.55
CA ASP A 596 14.89 -10.08 -23.39
C ASP A 596 15.11 -9.24 -24.66
N ASN A 597 14.14 -8.40 -25.03
CA ASN A 597 14.23 -7.47 -26.15
C ASN A 597 14.57 -6.05 -25.69
N ASP A 598 13.80 -5.52 -24.73
CA ASP A 598 13.97 -4.19 -24.17
C ASP A 598 13.21 -4.07 -22.82
N ALA A 599 13.93 -4.30 -21.73
CA ALA A 599 13.41 -4.17 -20.37
C ALA A 599 12.86 -2.77 -20.03
N SER A 600 13.22 -1.71 -20.78
CA SER A 600 12.69 -0.35 -20.53
C SER A 600 11.22 -0.18 -20.95
N LYS A 601 10.65 -1.14 -21.69
CA LYS A 601 9.25 -1.13 -22.14
C LYS A 601 8.23 -1.61 -21.10
N LEU A 602 8.67 -2.06 -19.92
CA LEU A 602 7.78 -2.55 -18.86
C LEU A 602 7.86 -1.63 -17.64
N ASP A 603 6.87 -0.76 -17.49
CA ASP A 603 6.68 0.01 -16.27
C ASP A 603 5.84 -0.83 -15.29
N PHE A 604 6.56 -1.59 -14.46
CA PHE A 604 5.98 -2.43 -13.42
C PHE A 604 5.27 -1.65 -12.30
N THR A 605 5.24 -0.30 -12.34
CA THR A 605 4.31 0.52 -11.53
C THR A 605 2.92 0.64 -12.14
N ARG A 606 2.65 -0.05 -13.26
CA ARG A 606 1.35 -0.05 -13.94
C ARG A 606 0.85 -1.50 -14.09
N PRO A 607 -0.24 -1.89 -13.40
CA PRO A 607 -0.80 -3.25 -13.50
C PRO A 607 -1.20 -3.70 -14.91
N GLU A 608 -1.44 -2.75 -15.81
CA GLU A 608 -1.80 -3.01 -17.21
C GLU A 608 -0.62 -3.63 -18.00
N ASP A 609 0.62 -3.22 -17.71
CA ASP A 609 1.83 -3.69 -18.42
C ASP A 609 2.16 -5.16 -18.12
N PHE A 610 1.67 -5.71 -16.99
CA PHE A 610 1.84 -7.12 -16.59
C PHE A 610 0.51 -7.91 -16.53
N PHE A 611 -0.50 -7.49 -17.30
CA PHE A 611 -1.79 -8.21 -17.46
C PHE A 611 -2.57 -8.39 -16.15
N HIS A 612 -2.32 -7.53 -15.15
CA HIS A 612 -2.78 -7.64 -13.77
C HIS A 612 -2.34 -8.93 -13.03
N ASP A 613 -1.44 -9.73 -13.61
CA ASP A 613 -0.96 -11.01 -13.08
C ASP A 613 0.41 -10.85 -12.39
N VAL A 614 0.39 -10.40 -11.13
CA VAL A 614 1.61 -10.26 -10.32
C VAL A 614 2.27 -11.62 -9.97
N ASN A 615 1.53 -12.74 -10.05
CA ASN A 615 2.13 -14.07 -9.91
C ASN A 615 3.02 -14.41 -11.12
N SER A 616 2.71 -13.89 -12.31
CA SER A 616 3.62 -13.94 -13.46
C SER A 616 4.88 -13.13 -13.23
N VAL A 617 4.78 -11.94 -12.64
CA VAL A 617 5.96 -11.13 -12.27
C VAL A 617 6.85 -11.85 -11.27
N ALA A 618 6.26 -12.43 -10.21
CA ALA A 618 6.97 -13.25 -9.23
C ALA A 618 7.57 -14.53 -9.85
N SER A 619 6.93 -15.12 -10.86
CA SER A 619 7.44 -16.27 -11.61
C SER A 619 8.65 -15.90 -12.48
N ILE A 620 8.64 -14.72 -13.09
CA ILE A 620 9.73 -14.19 -13.93
C ILE A 620 10.95 -13.84 -13.06
N LEU A 621 10.76 -13.26 -11.88
CA LEU A 621 11.88 -13.01 -10.95
C LEU A 621 12.59 -14.31 -10.57
N LYS A 622 11.84 -15.36 -10.22
CA LYS A 622 12.41 -16.70 -9.97
C LYS A 622 13.03 -17.32 -11.23
N GLN A 623 12.52 -16.99 -12.42
CA GLN A 623 13.07 -17.47 -13.69
C GLN A 623 14.37 -16.77 -14.07
N PHE A 624 14.54 -15.49 -13.73
CA PHE A 624 15.78 -14.75 -13.93
C PHE A 624 16.93 -15.43 -13.18
N PHE A 625 16.79 -15.63 -11.86
CA PHE A 625 17.83 -16.27 -11.04
C PHE A 625 18.13 -17.71 -11.45
N ARG A 626 17.11 -18.50 -11.82
CA ARG A 626 17.27 -19.89 -12.28
C ARG A 626 17.91 -20.00 -13.67
N GLU A 627 17.86 -18.96 -14.48
CA GLU A 627 18.50 -18.89 -15.81
C GLU A 627 19.81 -18.08 -15.79
N LEU A 628 20.39 -17.80 -14.62
CA LEU A 628 21.78 -17.32 -14.54
C LEU A 628 22.74 -18.45 -14.93
N PRO A 629 23.86 -18.17 -15.64
CA PRO A 629 24.90 -19.16 -15.93
C PRO A 629 25.61 -19.73 -14.69
N GLU A 630 25.50 -19.05 -13.55
CA GLU A 630 25.94 -19.51 -12.23
C GLU A 630 24.89 -19.08 -11.18
N PRO A 631 24.56 -19.90 -10.16
CA PRO A 631 23.62 -19.53 -9.10
C PRO A 631 24.04 -18.28 -8.31
N LEU A 632 23.08 -17.58 -7.71
CA LEU A 632 23.34 -16.29 -7.07
C LEU A 632 24.36 -16.38 -5.91
N VAL A 633 24.39 -17.51 -5.18
CA VAL A 633 25.38 -17.77 -4.10
C VAL A 633 26.72 -18.35 -4.59
N THR A 634 26.94 -18.43 -5.90
CA THR A 634 28.07 -19.10 -6.60
C THR A 634 28.16 -20.61 -6.40
N HIS A 635 28.82 -21.30 -7.32
CA HIS A 635 29.21 -22.70 -7.14
C HIS A 635 30.38 -22.86 -6.15
N ALA A 636 31.24 -21.85 -6.03
CA ALA A 636 32.39 -21.87 -5.13
C ALA A 636 31.99 -21.95 -3.65
N LEU A 637 31.11 -21.05 -3.20
CA LEU A 637 30.69 -20.98 -1.79
C LEU A 637 29.55 -21.95 -1.42
N TYR A 638 28.91 -22.60 -2.41
CA TYR A 638 27.77 -23.50 -2.23
C TYR A 638 27.94 -24.46 -1.04
N THR A 639 29.05 -25.20 -1.01
CA THR A 639 29.32 -26.21 0.04
C THR A 639 29.49 -25.57 1.41
N GLU A 640 30.06 -24.37 1.48
CA GLU A 640 30.29 -23.64 2.73
C GLU A 640 28.98 -23.11 3.31
N PHE A 641 28.09 -22.56 2.48
CA PHE A 641 26.74 -22.19 2.91
C PHE A 641 25.95 -23.39 3.46
N LEU A 642 26.06 -24.56 2.83
CA LEU A 642 25.38 -25.78 3.30
C LEU A 642 26.00 -26.36 4.59
N ASN A 643 27.29 -26.11 4.83
CA ASN A 643 27.94 -26.45 6.10
C ASN A 643 27.58 -25.45 7.21
N ALA A 644 27.52 -24.15 6.90
CA ALA A 644 27.02 -23.13 7.83
C ALA A 644 25.58 -23.43 8.27
N ALA A 645 24.71 -23.83 7.33
CA ALA A 645 23.32 -24.22 7.61
C ALA A 645 23.17 -25.38 8.61
N ARG A 646 24.21 -26.17 8.86
CA ARG A 646 24.23 -27.29 9.82
C ARG A 646 24.59 -26.89 11.24
N ILE A 647 25.02 -25.65 11.47
CA ILE A 647 25.41 -25.15 12.79
C ILE A 647 24.16 -25.01 13.68
N PRO A 648 24.07 -25.71 14.83
CA PRO A 648 22.87 -25.66 15.67
C PRO A 648 22.72 -24.33 16.40
N GLU A 649 23.81 -23.67 16.80
CA GLU A 649 23.77 -22.37 17.46
C GLU A 649 23.38 -21.25 16.48
N ASP A 650 22.16 -20.71 16.61
CA ASP A 650 21.59 -19.71 15.69
C ASP A 650 22.48 -18.49 15.42
N VAL A 651 23.14 -17.96 16.47
CA VAL A 651 24.04 -16.81 16.36
C VAL A 651 25.29 -17.16 15.54
N VAL A 652 25.90 -18.31 15.81
CA VAL A 652 27.10 -18.78 15.08
C VAL A 652 26.74 -19.12 13.63
N ARG A 653 25.56 -19.72 13.39
CA ARG A 653 25.02 -19.97 12.06
C ARG A 653 24.83 -18.67 11.27
N ARG A 654 24.18 -17.67 11.87
CA ARG A 654 23.99 -16.33 11.29
C ARG A 654 25.33 -15.67 10.94
N ASP A 655 26.27 -15.64 11.89
CA ASP A 655 27.53 -14.93 11.72
C ASP A 655 28.45 -15.60 10.69
N THR A 656 28.40 -16.93 10.59
CA THR A 656 29.04 -17.70 9.51
C THR A 656 28.41 -17.37 8.15
N LEU A 657 27.07 -17.34 8.06
CA LEU A 657 26.37 -17.00 6.81
C LEU A 657 26.65 -15.55 6.36
N HIS A 658 26.75 -14.60 7.30
CA HIS A 658 27.19 -13.23 7.02
C HIS A 658 28.62 -13.19 6.46
N GLY A 659 29.56 -13.90 7.08
CA GLY A 659 30.94 -14.03 6.60
C GLY A 659 31.06 -14.65 5.20
N LEU A 660 30.16 -15.56 4.83
CA LEU A 660 30.10 -16.14 3.48
C LEU A 660 29.45 -15.18 2.47
N ILE A 661 28.40 -14.47 2.86
CA ILE A 661 27.73 -13.47 2.00
C ILE A 661 28.70 -12.35 1.61
N ASN A 662 29.56 -11.89 2.53
CA ASN A 662 30.57 -10.88 2.26
C ASN A 662 31.76 -11.37 1.40
N GLN A 663 31.78 -12.65 1.00
CA GLN A 663 32.74 -13.21 0.04
C GLN A 663 32.12 -13.42 -1.36
N LEU A 664 30.84 -13.10 -1.55
CA LEU A 664 30.22 -13.07 -2.88
C LEU A 664 30.77 -11.91 -3.72
N PRO A 665 30.93 -12.07 -5.05
CA PRO A 665 31.25 -10.96 -5.95
C PRO A 665 30.25 -9.81 -5.83
N ASP A 666 30.70 -8.56 -5.96
CA ASP A 666 29.89 -7.34 -5.83
C ASP A 666 28.46 -7.41 -6.46
N PRO A 667 28.27 -7.83 -7.73
CA PRO A 667 26.93 -7.92 -8.32
C PRO A 667 26.08 -9.07 -7.76
N ASN A 668 26.70 -10.14 -7.25
CA ASN A 668 26.03 -11.22 -6.54
C ASN A 668 25.65 -10.80 -5.11
N TYR A 669 26.50 -10.06 -4.41
CA TYR A 669 26.21 -9.49 -3.09
C TYR A 669 25.08 -8.48 -3.15
N ALA A 670 25.16 -7.47 -4.02
CA ALA A 670 24.11 -6.46 -4.20
C ALA A 670 22.80 -7.12 -4.72
N THR A 671 22.97 -7.99 -5.72
CA THR A 671 22.16 -9.17 -6.07
C THR A 671 21.25 -9.70 -4.94
N LEU A 672 21.90 -10.41 -4.02
CA LEU A 672 21.28 -11.11 -2.91
C LEU A 672 20.70 -10.15 -1.87
N ARG A 673 21.41 -9.07 -1.51
CA ARG A 673 21.01 -8.10 -0.48
C ARG A 673 19.60 -7.56 -0.74
N ILE A 674 19.33 -7.05 -1.95
CA ILE A 674 18.02 -6.47 -2.24
C ILE A 674 16.91 -7.53 -2.29
N LEU A 675 17.21 -8.73 -2.80
CA LEU A 675 16.25 -9.83 -2.82
C LEU A 675 15.88 -10.28 -1.41
N ILE A 676 16.86 -10.45 -0.51
CA ILE A 676 16.58 -10.88 0.86
C ILE A 676 15.81 -9.80 1.63
N ILE A 677 16.13 -8.51 1.46
CA ILE A 677 15.34 -7.40 2.04
C ILE A 677 13.88 -7.46 1.56
N HIS A 678 13.65 -7.74 0.27
CA HIS A 678 12.31 -7.92 -0.26
C HIS A 678 11.60 -9.15 0.33
N LEU A 679 12.26 -10.31 0.40
CA LEU A 679 11.68 -11.53 0.97
C LEU A 679 11.41 -11.38 2.47
N HIS A 680 12.21 -10.59 3.20
CA HIS A 680 11.95 -10.23 4.59
C HIS A 680 10.64 -9.44 4.73
N ARG A 681 10.43 -8.41 3.88
CA ARG A 681 9.17 -7.64 3.85
C ARG A 681 7.94 -8.49 3.49
N VAL A 682 8.11 -9.50 2.63
CA VAL A 682 7.02 -10.43 2.28
C VAL A 682 6.66 -11.32 3.48
N GLN A 683 7.63 -11.82 4.26
CA GLN A 683 7.30 -12.61 5.46
C GLN A 683 6.74 -11.78 6.62
N GLU A 684 7.06 -10.48 6.73
CA GLU A 684 6.41 -9.55 7.67
C GLU A 684 4.88 -9.45 7.44
N HIS A 685 4.40 -9.79 6.24
CA HIS A 685 2.98 -9.83 5.85
C HIS A 685 2.43 -11.26 5.69
N SER A 686 3.10 -12.25 6.30
CA SER A 686 2.76 -13.68 6.15
C SER A 686 1.45 -14.10 6.84
N ASP A 687 0.90 -13.26 7.71
CA ASP A 687 -0.45 -13.40 8.24
C ASP A 687 -1.51 -13.33 7.12
N VAL A 688 -1.33 -12.40 6.16
CA VAL A 688 -2.18 -12.22 4.99
C VAL A 688 -1.75 -13.13 3.84
N ASN A 689 -0.50 -13.01 3.39
CA ASN A 689 -0.04 -13.66 2.15
C ASN A 689 0.38 -15.13 2.32
N ARG A 690 0.40 -15.65 3.56
CA ARG A 690 0.75 -17.04 3.92
C ARG A 690 2.19 -17.48 3.56
N MET A 691 3.07 -16.55 3.20
CA MET A 691 4.47 -16.80 2.84
C MET A 691 5.42 -16.39 3.99
N ASN A 692 5.46 -17.19 5.04
CA ASN A 692 6.49 -17.04 6.09
C ASN A 692 7.90 -17.35 5.55
N ALA A 693 8.94 -17.11 6.36
CA ALA A 693 10.33 -17.32 5.95
C ALA A 693 10.59 -18.74 5.41
N HIS A 694 10.05 -19.78 6.05
CA HIS A 694 10.12 -21.16 5.56
C HIS A 694 9.52 -21.34 4.16
N ASN A 695 8.28 -20.88 3.94
CA ASN A 695 7.59 -21.00 2.66
C ASN A 695 8.32 -20.23 1.53
N LEU A 696 8.93 -19.09 1.85
CA LEU A 696 9.80 -18.35 0.93
C LEU A 696 11.10 -19.10 0.66
N ALA A 697 11.74 -19.66 1.69
CA ALA A 697 12.96 -20.44 1.56
C ALA A 697 12.77 -21.74 0.76
N VAL A 698 11.63 -22.42 0.89
CA VAL A 698 11.25 -23.55 0.01
C VAL A 698 11.08 -23.09 -1.44
N SER A 699 10.57 -21.87 -1.67
CA SER A 699 10.36 -21.31 -3.00
C SER A 699 11.66 -20.79 -3.66
N PHE A 700 12.60 -20.31 -2.86
CA PHE A 700 13.84 -19.67 -3.33
C PHE A 700 15.11 -20.49 -3.16
N GLY A 701 15.19 -21.46 -2.24
CA GLY A 701 16.38 -22.28 -2.02
C GLY A 701 16.94 -22.89 -3.31
N PRO A 702 16.17 -23.69 -4.06
CA PRO A 702 16.60 -24.21 -5.37
C PRO A 702 16.90 -23.12 -6.42
N THR A 703 16.27 -21.95 -6.30
CA THR A 703 16.41 -20.81 -7.22
C THR A 703 17.70 -20.02 -6.97
N LEU A 704 18.19 -19.97 -5.72
CA LEU A 704 19.39 -19.22 -5.33
C LEU A 704 20.66 -20.09 -5.31
N PHE A 705 20.51 -21.35 -4.91
CA PHE A 705 21.60 -22.33 -4.76
C PHE A 705 21.82 -23.18 -6.02
N GLY A 706 20.88 -23.19 -6.96
CA GLY A 706 20.91 -24.02 -8.17
C GLY A 706 20.35 -25.43 -7.94
N ASP A 707 19.93 -26.06 -9.04
CA ASP A 707 19.26 -27.37 -9.03
C ASP A 707 20.25 -28.54 -9.02
N ASN A 708 20.95 -28.71 -7.89
CA ASN A 708 21.76 -29.89 -7.60
C ASN A 708 20.87 -31.11 -7.24
N SER A 709 20.00 -31.47 -8.18
CA SER A 709 18.92 -32.48 -8.09
C SER A 709 19.34 -33.89 -7.65
N ASN A 710 20.64 -34.21 -7.60
CA ASN A 710 21.16 -35.52 -7.24
C ASN A 710 21.27 -35.79 -5.71
N ASP A 711 21.09 -34.79 -4.83
CA ASP A 711 21.02 -35.05 -3.38
C ASP A 711 19.94 -34.22 -2.65
N MET A 712 18.87 -34.92 -2.26
CA MET A 712 17.75 -34.36 -1.48
C MET A 712 18.18 -33.78 -0.11
N LYS A 713 19.29 -34.25 0.48
CA LYS A 713 19.83 -33.69 1.73
C LYS A 713 20.43 -32.31 1.50
N HIS A 714 21.15 -32.12 0.40
CA HIS A 714 21.72 -30.82 0.05
C HIS A 714 20.63 -29.79 -0.28
N ALA A 715 19.53 -30.21 -0.92
CA ALA A 715 18.35 -29.36 -1.11
C ALA A 715 17.72 -28.90 0.21
N GLY A 716 17.62 -29.78 1.22
CA GLY A 716 17.13 -29.42 2.56
C GLY A 716 18.00 -28.38 3.27
N TRP A 717 19.33 -28.52 3.19
CA TRP A 717 20.26 -27.53 3.76
C TRP A 717 20.22 -26.19 3.02
N ALA A 718 19.96 -26.17 1.70
CA ALA A 718 19.81 -24.93 0.94
C ALA A 718 18.56 -24.13 1.39
N VAL A 719 17.46 -24.82 1.71
CA VAL A 719 16.28 -24.21 2.32
C VAL A 719 16.60 -23.66 3.71
N ALA A 720 17.27 -24.44 4.58
CA ALA A 720 17.65 -23.98 5.92
C ALA A 720 18.61 -22.76 5.91
N ALA A 721 19.53 -22.71 4.94
CA ALA A 721 20.38 -21.55 4.70
C ALA A 721 19.53 -20.32 4.31
N ALA A 722 18.69 -20.45 3.28
CA ALA A 722 17.83 -19.36 2.81
C ALA A 722 16.87 -18.85 3.89
N GLU A 723 16.28 -19.75 4.69
CA GLU A 723 15.40 -19.39 5.80
C GLU A 723 16.14 -18.60 6.89
N THR A 724 17.34 -19.06 7.29
CA THR A 724 18.16 -18.33 8.27
C THR A 724 18.53 -16.93 7.75
N ILE A 725 18.88 -16.82 6.47
CA ILE A 725 19.23 -15.55 5.81
C ILE A 725 18.02 -14.59 5.75
N ILE A 726 16.82 -15.09 5.40
CA ILE A 726 15.59 -14.29 5.36
C ILE A 726 15.20 -13.80 6.76
N LEU A 727 15.25 -14.66 7.78
CA LEU A 727 14.92 -14.30 9.16
C LEU A 727 15.89 -13.25 9.74
N ASN A 728 17.19 -13.36 9.45
CA ASN A 728 18.23 -12.50 10.01
C ASN A 728 18.64 -11.35 9.09
N CYS A 729 17.81 -10.97 8.11
CA CYS A 729 18.13 -10.01 7.05
C CYS A 729 18.92 -8.78 7.51
N TYR A 730 18.39 -7.99 8.43
CA TYR A 730 19.06 -6.77 8.92
C TYR A 730 20.39 -7.08 9.63
N SER A 731 20.46 -8.16 10.43
CA SER A 731 21.69 -8.62 11.09
C SER A 731 22.73 -9.26 10.16
N ILE A 732 22.45 -9.40 8.87
CA ILE A 732 23.35 -9.94 7.84
C ILE A 732 23.74 -8.86 6.81
N PHE A 733 22.92 -7.83 6.62
CA PHE A 733 23.10 -6.82 5.56
C PHE A 733 23.17 -5.36 6.05
N GLU A 734 23.11 -5.14 7.37
CA GLU A 734 23.18 -3.84 8.07
C GLU A 734 23.98 -3.89 9.39
N ALA A 735 24.87 -4.89 9.52
CA ALA A 735 25.72 -5.13 10.70
C ALA A 735 27.13 -4.52 10.60
#